data_AF-A0A1J0GFB0-F1
#
_entry.id   AF-A0A1J0GFB0-F1
#
_cell.length_a   1.000
_cell.length_b   1.000
_cell.length_c   1.000
_cell.angle_alpha   90.00
_cell.angle_beta   90.00
_cell.angle_gamma   90.00
#
_symmetry.space_group_name_H-M   'P 1'
#
loop_
_entity.id
_entity.type
_entity.pdbx_description
1 polymer ?
#
loop_
_entity_poly.entity_id
_entity_poly.type
_entity_poly.pdbx_seq_one_letter_code
_entity_poly.pdbx_strand_id
1 'polypeptide(L)'
;MTTLNEKFQFINKREELNKAIIDNGAEKIYEVLANLYTNSTHFIYEIIQNADDAKAENIEFDLYEDKVIISHDGKRLFDLDDIKGITGIGKSYKEKNKGLIGKFGIGFKSVFCITERPEIQSGEYNFTIKNFVIPEITKREDKLNKTVIILPFKQENIKSIFESIEKEFNKIDLREIIFLNKVHNVIFKCNGKVRRLQKELKEKIDENISIVNLKSENEIYKYILISKYDNVTKKIEVAYSIEEDEFGSEIIVPDIIDENNYINVFFPTKHETDLKFLVHGAYKIKQNRENIDINDEYNTKLTKEIGQVIAKSILQIKEIKESLYLSIFNVLPITESTNSFYSIIFDNVKEILGKERIWLNIDGKYVFKENLVVPYNKGITDLFSPRELSFDDFQWVNATVTHNENTKKYLLNILKTKIITDEVIRDKITPELLLLKGENWLIKFYKYVFEKKDNKFIRWNKFKAVAIIMLEDNSFSKVIDENNGSSLYFKPNENAEIYKGYNFVKDSFRNDEEICNIFQQINIIEIDMIVFINEYIKEYYKKENISLGLDVYFEWFDEILSYYEALNNKTAQYKGLIKSLQEIPFIISSKDDKYYLHKANELYFDKNLSDLYEGISDIKFIDYKLYRDRVNSNDSLLFNFLIKLGVVNGVPFSNEYISEGLKSSLRAKMGFTKSPYGQEINNYSLLYLEEIIKKLTPENSKRLWELLSAMLEDISFKYYFTGEYKWHYDGYWHTEYFQSNMIDILKKEKWLYIEGEYRKPSNVTKVRLKDSGYNINSKLISFLDIDDSIPKELGNIINVLKPYSKQEVLEFIIYLKKVLEIQEQY
;
A
#
# COMPACT_ATOMS: atom_id res chain seq x y z
N MET A 1 36.14 26.36 89.34
CA MET A 1 37.29 25.74 88.65
C MET A 1 37.06 24.27 88.30
N THR A 2 36.07 23.58 88.89
CA THR A 2 35.83 22.14 88.73
C THR A 2 35.12 21.72 87.43
N THR A 3 34.50 22.64 86.68
CA THR A 3 33.70 22.31 85.47
C THR A 3 34.44 22.45 84.14
N LEU A 4 35.65 23.03 84.12
CA LEU A 4 36.46 23.17 82.89
C LEU A 4 37.38 21.97 82.66
N ASN A 5 37.92 21.38 83.75
CA ASN A 5 38.83 20.23 83.66
C ASN A 5 38.13 18.94 83.22
N GLU A 6 36.85 18.75 83.53
CA GLU A 6 36.08 17.58 83.07
C GLU A 6 35.65 17.70 81.59
N LYS A 7 35.36 18.92 81.10
CA LYS A 7 35.00 19.15 79.69
C LYS A 7 36.13 18.86 78.70
N PHE A 8 37.40 18.87 79.15
CA PHE A 8 38.58 18.80 78.27
C PHE A 8 39.50 17.60 78.50
N GLN A 9 39.12 16.61 79.31
CA GLN A 9 39.88 15.35 79.44
C GLN A 9 40.10 14.64 78.09
N PHE A 10 39.18 14.82 77.12
CA PHE A 10 39.35 14.21 75.81
C PHE A 10 40.46 14.88 74.98
N ILE A 11 40.80 16.15 75.24
CA ILE A 11 41.89 16.86 74.54
C ILE A 11 43.23 16.21 74.90
N ASN A 12 43.47 15.95 76.20
CA ASN A 12 44.66 15.22 76.63
C ASN A 12 44.76 13.85 75.96
N LYS A 13 43.63 13.13 75.82
CA LYS A 13 43.60 11.85 75.07
C LYS A 13 43.93 12.02 73.58
N ARG A 14 43.58 13.16 72.97
CA ARG A 14 43.96 13.47 71.58
C ARG A 14 45.44 13.81 71.45
N GLU A 15 46.00 14.53 72.41
CA GLU A 15 47.44 14.79 72.47
C GLU A 15 48.24 13.52 72.68
N GLU A 16 47.81 12.64 73.59
CA GLU A 16 48.41 11.31 73.81
C GLU A 16 48.31 10.44 72.55
N LEU A 17 47.16 10.42 71.87
CA LEU A 17 46.98 9.71 70.61
C LEU A 17 47.92 10.26 69.52
N ASN A 18 48.01 11.58 69.38
CA ASN A 18 48.87 12.20 68.39
C ASN A 18 50.35 11.91 68.68
N LYS A 19 50.75 11.98 69.96
CA LYS A 19 52.10 11.62 70.39
C LYS A 19 52.40 10.14 70.08
N ALA A 20 51.47 9.23 70.37
CA ALA A 20 51.62 7.82 70.03
C ALA A 20 51.74 7.59 68.51
N ILE A 21 51.04 8.36 67.67
CA ILE A 21 51.14 8.26 66.20
C ILE A 21 52.53 8.70 65.73
N ILE A 22 53.03 9.82 66.26
CA ILE A 22 54.36 10.35 65.96
C ILE A 22 55.46 9.39 66.44
N ASP A 23 55.41 8.96 67.71
CA ASP A 23 56.41 8.09 68.32
C ASP A 23 56.54 6.72 67.61
N ASN A 24 55.47 6.26 66.95
CA ASN A 24 55.46 5.01 66.17
C ASN A 24 55.75 5.20 64.67
N GLY A 25 56.10 6.41 64.22
CA GLY A 25 56.35 6.71 62.80
C GLY A 25 55.12 6.49 61.90
N ALA A 26 53.92 6.52 62.47
CA ALA A 26 52.65 6.25 61.79
C ALA A 26 52.01 7.53 61.20
N GLU A 27 52.78 8.61 61.05
CA GLU A 27 52.35 9.93 60.55
C GLU A 27 51.72 9.84 59.15
N LYS A 28 52.14 8.86 58.34
CA LYS A 28 51.52 8.51 57.05
C LYS A 28 50.02 8.23 57.14
N ILE A 29 49.47 7.94 58.32
CA ILE A 29 48.02 7.77 58.50
C ILE A 29 47.27 9.08 58.20
N TYR A 30 47.88 10.23 58.49
CA TYR A 30 47.30 11.54 58.19
C TYR A 30 47.37 11.86 56.71
N GLU A 31 48.46 11.48 56.04
CA GLU A 31 48.55 11.55 54.57
C GLU A 31 47.52 10.65 53.90
N VAL A 32 47.33 9.41 54.39
CA VAL A 32 46.29 8.50 53.87
C VAL A 32 44.90 9.10 54.08
N LEU A 33 44.61 9.68 55.24
CA LEU A 33 43.32 10.34 55.51
C LEU A 33 43.08 11.58 54.64
N ALA A 34 44.13 12.35 54.32
CA ALA A 34 44.06 13.45 53.37
C ALA A 34 43.87 12.96 51.93
N ASN A 35 44.60 11.91 51.53
CA ASN A 35 44.58 11.32 50.19
C ASN A 35 43.32 10.47 49.89
N LEU A 36 42.48 10.18 50.88
CA LEU A 36 41.13 9.62 50.64
C LEU A 36 40.26 10.55 49.79
N TYR A 37 40.60 11.84 49.74
CA TYR A 37 39.96 12.84 48.89
C TYR A 37 40.93 13.23 47.77
N THR A 38 40.73 12.68 46.59
CA THR A 38 41.58 12.95 45.41
C THR A 38 41.39 14.36 44.83
N ASN A 39 40.35 15.08 45.26
CA ASN A 39 40.05 16.45 44.82
C ASN A 39 40.08 17.43 46.01
N SER A 40 40.95 18.43 45.93
CA SER A 40 41.13 19.46 46.97
C SER A 40 39.93 20.39 47.15
N THR A 41 38.97 20.44 46.21
CA THR A 41 37.77 21.30 46.29
C THR A 41 36.54 20.57 46.86
N HIS A 42 36.62 19.26 47.09
CA HIS A 42 35.49 18.44 47.54
C HIS A 42 34.91 18.88 48.90
N PHE A 43 35.71 19.57 49.73
CA PHE A 43 35.23 20.10 51.00
C PHE A 43 34.06 21.08 50.83
N ILE A 44 33.93 21.76 49.69
CA ILE A 44 32.85 22.72 49.43
C ILE A 44 31.49 22.02 49.57
N TYR A 45 31.33 20.88 48.89
CA TYR A 45 30.13 20.05 48.94
C TYR A 45 29.85 19.50 50.35
N GLU A 46 30.89 19.02 51.05
CA GLU A 46 30.75 18.52 52.42
C GLU A 46 30.31 19.61 53.40
N ILE A 47 30.84 20.82 53.27
CA ILE A 47 30.46 21.94 54.14
C ILE A 47 29.03 22.44 53.82
N ILE A 48 28.61 22.45 52.55
CA ILE A 48 27.21 22.73 52.19
C ILE A 48 26.27 21.69 52.81
N GLN A 49 26.59 20.39 52.72
CA GLN A 49 25.81 19.33 53.37
C GLN A 49 25.76 19.51 54.90
N ASN A 50 26.89 19.83 55.54
CA ASN A 50 26.93 20.07 56.98
C ASN A 50 26.06 21.28 57.38
N ALA A 51 26.02 22.32 56.55
CA ALA A 51 25.14 23.46 56.77
C ALA A 51 23.65 23.06 56.61
N ASP A 52 23.32 22.26 55.61
CA ASP A 52 21.97 21.69 55.41
C ASP A 52 21.50 20.86 56.60
N ASP A 53 22.37 19.96 57.09
CA ASP A 53 22.14 19.13 58.28
C ASP A 53 21.98 19.98 59.56
N ALA A 54 22.73 21.08 59.66
CA ALA A 54 22.59 22.07 60.72
C ALA A 54 21.33 22.95 60.58
N LYS A 55 20.51 22.71 59.55
CA LYS A 55 19.30 23.46 59.20
C LYS A 55 19.59 24.93 58.92
N ALA A 56 20.71 25.20 58.26
CA ALA A 56 21.01 26.53 57.71
C ALA A 56 20.10 26.80 56.52
N GLU A 57 19.69 28.06 56.37
CA GLU A 57 18.98 28.56 55.20
C GLU A 57 19.96 29.23 54.22
N ASN A 58 21.06 29.77 54.75
CA ASN A 58 22.07 30.50 54.00
C ASN A 58 23.48 30.00 54.34
N ILE A 59 24.30 29.79 53.31
CA ILE A 59 25.74 29.54 53.43
C ILE A 59 26.50 30.49 52.50
N GLU A 60 27.59 31.04 53.00
CA GLU A 60 28.47 31.97 52.30
C GLU A 60 29.92 31.48 52.35
N PHE A 61 30.59 31.48 51.20
CA PHE A 61 32.01 31.25 51.04
C PHE A 61 32.67 32.55 50.56
N ASP A 62 33.69 32.99 51.27
CA ASP A 62 34.46 34.21 50.99
C ASP A 62 35.93 33.86 50.79
N LEU A 63 36.35 33.86 49.53
CA LEU A 63 37.67 33.42 49.07
C LEU A 63 38.63 34.61 48.99
N TYR A 64 39.72 34.50 49.74
CA TYR A 64 40.86 35.41 49.76
C TYR A 64 42.10 34.70 49.22
N GLU A 65 43.14 35.46 48.85
CA GLU A 65 44.39 34.89 48.30
C GLU A 65 45.01 33.82 49.20
N ASP A 66 44.91 33.94 50.52
CA ASP A 66 45.58 33.09 51.51
C ASP A 66 44.64 32.21 52.35
N LYS A 67 43.32 32.33 52.18
CA LYS A 67 42.33 31.60 52.99
C LYS A 67 40.95 31.60 52.34
N VAL A 68 40.09 30.69 52.79
CA VAL A 68 38.64 30.78 52.58
C VAL A 68 37.91 30.88 53.92
N ILE A 69 36.97 31.82 54.02
CA ILE A 69 36.09 31.99 55.17
C ILE A 69 34.70 31.50 54.77
N ILE A 70 34.14 30.57 55.54
CA ILE A 70 32.83 29.98 55.27
C ILE A 70 31.93 30.33 56.44
N SER A 71 30.72 30.81 56.19
CA SER A 71 29.76 31.07 57.26
C SER A 71 28.35 30.61 56.90
N HIS A 72 27.62 30.07 57.87
CA HIS A 72 26.23 29.64 57.69
C HIS A 72 25.38 29.91 58.93
N ASP A 73 24.09 30.14 58.72
CA ASP A 73 23.10 30.50 59.74
C ASP A 73 22.38 29.29 60.37
N GLY A 74 23.10 28.17 60.49
CA GLY A 74 22.55 26.92 61.01
C GLY A 74 21.96 27.10 62.41
N LYS A 75 20.69 26.70 62.58
CA LYS A 75 19.99 26.77 63.87
C LYS A 75 20.59 25.80 64.91
N ARG A 76 21.27 24.74 64.46
CA ARG A 76 22.06 23.85 65.33
C ARG A 76 23.52 24.31 65.33
N LEU A 77 23.95 24.88 66.46
CA LEU A 77 25.35 25.26 66.71
C LEU A 77 26.16 24.05 67.20
N PHE A 78 27.49 24.15 67.12
CA PHE A 78 28.38 23.09 67.58
C PHE A 78 28.17 22.76 69.07
N ASP A 79 28.16 21.47 69.38
CA ASP A 79 28.28 20.95 70.73
C ASP A 79 29.61 20.20 70.95
N LEU A 80 29.88 19.74 72.18
CA LEU A 80 31.10 19.00 72.49
C LEU A 80 31.22 17.67 71.73
N ASP A 81 30.10 17.05 71.37
CA ASP A 81 30.11 15.77 70.65
C ASP A 81 30.43 15.98 69.16
N ASP A 82 30.01 17.10 68.58
CA ASP A 82 30.46 17.53 67.25
C ASP A 82 31.98 17.74 67.21
N ILE A 83 32.54 18.43 68.21
CA ILE A 83 34.00 18.66 68.33
C ILE A 83 34.74 17.31 68.45
N LYS A 84 34.27 16.41 69.32
CA LYS A 84 34.85 15.06 69.45
C LYS A 84 34.75 14.27 68.14
N GLY A 85 33.66 14.46 67.41
CA GLY A 85 33.39 13.81 66.12
C GLY A 85 34.37 14.24 65.04
N ILE A 86 34.51 15.54 64.80
CA ILE A 86 35.40 16.05 63.74
C ILE A 86 36.89 15.86 64.07
N THR A 87 37.24 15.73 65.36
CA THR A 87 38.62 15.47 65.82
C THR A 87 38.94 13.97 66.03
N GLY A 88 38.03 13.05 65.69
CA GLY A 88 38.20 11.61 65.90
C GLY A 88 39.02 10.88 64.81
N ILE A 89 39.77 9.83 65.18
CA ILE A 89 40.35 8.85 64.25
C ILE A 89 39.57 7.54 64.37
N GLY A 90 38.95 7.06 63.27
CA GLY A 90 38.34 5.73 63.17
C GLY A 90 36.80 5.67 63.14
N LYS A 91 36.27 4.50 62.77
CA LYS A 91 34.83 4.16 62.82
C LYS A 91 34.38 4.13 64.29
N SER A 92 33.54 5.08 64.70
CA SER A 92 32.73 4.93 65.91
C SER A 92 31.91 3.63 65.81
N TYR A 93 32.28 2.63 66.62
CA TYR A 93 31.42 1.48 66.93
C TYR A 93 30.18 2.00 67.68
N LYS A 94 29.15 2.40 66.94
CA LYS A 94 27.77 2.39 67.42
C LYS A 94 26.90 1.71 66.37
N GLU A 95 26.70 0.41 66.60
CA GLU A 95 25.62 -0.34 65.97
C GLU A 95 24.27 0.35 66.21
N LYS A 96 23.36 0.14 65.25
CA LYS A 96 21.90 0.35 65.28
C LYS A 96 21.28 1.63 64.70
N ASN A 97 21.95 2.46 63.92
CA ASN A 97 21.24 3.41 63.04
C ASN A 97 21.97 3.59 61.69
N LYS A 98 21.80 2.59 60.82
CA LYS A 98 22.20 2.65 59.41
C LYS A 98 21.30 3.66 58.70
N GLY A 99 21.73 4.92 58.60
CA GLY A 99 20.91 5.89 57.90
C GLY A 99 21.35 7.36 57.88
N LEU A 100 22.57 7.73 58.27
CA LEU A 100 23.03 9.12 58.16
C LEU A 100 24.44 9.13 57.58
N ILE A 101 24.55 9.57 56.34
CA ILE A 101 25.77 10.15 55.79
C ILE A 101 26.10 11.32 56.75
N GLY A 102 27.33 11.36 57.28
CA GLY A 102 27.77 12.45 58.18
C GLY A 102 28.22 12.06 59.59
N LYS A 103 27.93 10.85 60.10
CA LYS A 103 28.14 10.51 61.53
C LYS A 103 29.59 10.24 62.01
N PHE A 104 30.60 10.58 61.21
CA PHE A 104 32.00 10.28 61.53
C PHE A 104 32.96 11.48 61.44
N GLY A 105 32.47 12.68 61.10
CA GLY A 105 33.36 13.83 60.86
C GLY A 105 34.37 13.63 59.71
N ILE A 106 34.31 12.49 58.99
CA ILE A 106 35.21 12.15 57.88
C ILE A 106 35.05 13.16 56.74
N GLY A 107 33.81 13.57 56.45
CA GLY A 107 33.52 14.60 55.44
C GLY A 107 34.21 15.94 55.72
N PHE A 108 34.16 16.40 56.98
CA PHE A 108 34.85 17.63 57.40
C PHE A 108 36.36 17.55 57.19
N LYS A 109 36.97 16.36 57.33
CA LYS A 109 38.43 16.21 57.18
C LYS A 109 38.94 16.49 55.76
N SER A 110 38.07 16.55 54.75
CA SER A 110 38.44 17.00 53.42
C SER A 110 39.07 18.41 53.39
N VAL A 111 38.76 19.27 54.39
CA VAL A 111 39.41 20.60 54.52
C VAL A 111 40.93 20.50 54.69
N PHE A 112 41.45 19.41 55.23
CA PHE A 112 42.90 19.22 55.41
C PHE A 112 43.67 19.01 54.11
N CYS A 113 42.97 18.87 52.97
CA CYS A 113 43.60 18.94 51.65
C CYS A 113 44.22 20.34 51.42
N ILE A 114 43.54 21.39 51.90
CA ILE A 114 43.89 22.79 51.62
C ILE A 114 44.44 23.55 52.83
N THR A 115 44.17 23.11 54.06
CA THR A 115 44.62 23.76 55.29
C THR A 115 45.30 22.78 56.25
N GLU A 116 46.23 23.24 57.07
CA GLU A 116 46.78 22.45 58.20
C GLU A 116 46.05 22.73 59.51
N ARG A 117 45.36 23.88 59.57
CA ARG A 117 44.91 24.48 60.82
C ARG A 117 43.53 25.13 60.64
N PRO A 118 42.46 24.35 60.43
CA PRO A 118 41.11 24.90 60.32
C PRO A 118 40.67 25.51 61.64
N GLU A 119 40.09 26.71 61.58
CA GLU A 119 39.52 27.41 62.72
C GLU A 119 37.99 27.39 62.62
N ILE A 120 37.30 27.11 63.71
CA ILE A 120 35.85 26.98 63.76
C ILE A 120 35.32 27.82 64.92
N GLN A 121 34.35 28.68 64.61
CA GLN A 121 33.66 29.55 65.54
C GLN A 121 32.15 29.25 65.45
N SER A 122 31.54 28.75 66.52
CA SER A 122 30.10 28.40 66.51
C SER A 122 29.55 28.45 67.93
N GLY A 123 28.58 29.34 68.18
CA GLY A 123 28.01 29.53 69.51
C GLY A 123 29.05 29.97 70.54
N GLU A 124 29.21 29.16 71.58
CA GLU A 124 30.17 29.37 72.67
C GLU A 124 31.57 28.78 72.37
N TYR A 125 31.71 28.01 71.29
CA TYR A 125 32.96 27.33 70.96
C TYR A 125 33.71 28.11 69.88
N ASN A 126 34.97 28.42 70.19
CA ASN A 126 35.94 28.92 69.23
C ASN A 126 37.19 28.04 69.37
N PHE A 127 37.54 27.31 68.32
CA PHE A 127 38.63 26.36 68.40
C PHE A 127 39.31 26.15 67.07
N THR A 128 40.54 25.67 67.15
CA THR A 128 41.35 25.34 66.00
C THR A 128 41.76 23.88 66.10
N ILE A 129 41.82 23.17 64.97
CA ILE A 129 42.29 21.78 64.97
C ILE A 129 43.75 21.74 64.52
N LYS A 130 44.64 21.22 65.36
CA LYS A 130 46.04 20.92 65.03
C LYS A 130 46.23 19.44 64.80
N ASN A 131 47.18 19.10 63.93
CA ASN A 131 47.60 17.72 63.64
C ASN A 131 46.39 16.79 63.40
N PHE A 132 45.39 17.26 62.65
CA PHE A 132 44.13 16.56 62.32
C PHE A 132 43.18 16.22 63.47
N VAL A 133 43.64 16.19 64.74
CA VAL A 133 42.90 15.55 65.84
C VAL A 133 42.94 16.30 67.17
N ILE A 134 43.77 17.33 67.31
CA ILE A 134 43.93 18.08 68.57
C ILE A 134 43.11 19.37 68.47
N PRO A 135 41.96 19.51 69.17
CA PRO A 135 41.27 20.78 69.26
C PRO A 135 41.95 21.68 70.31
N GLU A 136 42.37 22.87 69.89
CA GLU A 136 42.78 23.96 70.77
C GLU A 136 41.60 24.93 70.94
N ILE A 137 41.00 24.93 72.13
CA ILE A 137 39.80 25.73 72.40
C ILE A 137 40.21 27.06 73.02
N THR A 138 39.81 28.13 72.35
CA THR A 138 39.94 29.51 72.81
C THR A 138 38.60 30.02 73.32
N LYS A 139 38.59 30.71 74.46
CA LYS A 139 37.39 31.42 74.92
C LYS A 139 37.16 32.66 74.08
N ARG A 140 35.91 32.86 73.66
CA ARG A 140 35.43 34.13 73.11
C ARG A 140 34.45 34.76 74.09
N GLU A 141 34.47 36.08 74.23
CA GLU A 141 33.53 36.82 75.09
C GLU A 141 32.12 36.89 74.45
N ASP A 142 32.06 36.97 73.11
CA ASP A 142 30.80 37.04 72.37
C ASP A 142 30.37 35.69 71.78
N LYS A 143 29.11 35.31 72.00
CA LYS A 143 28.48 34.14 71.36
C LYS A 143 28.07 34.46 69.93
N LEU A 144 28.43 33.61 68.98
CA LEU A 144 27.95 33.72 67.61
C LEU A 144 26.65 32.94 67.41
N ASN A 145 25.63 33.57 66.81
CA ASN A 145 24.41 32.90 66.37
C ASN A 145 24.57 32.22 65.00
N LYS A 146 25.80 31.94 64.58
CA LYS A 146 26.16 31.32 63.31
C LYS A 146 27.42 30.48 63.48
N THR A 147 27.71 29.64 62.50
CA THR A 147 28.98 28.93 62.40
C THR A 147 29.85 29.64 61.36
N VAL A 148 31.12 29.87 61.71
CA VAL A 148 32.16 30.42 60.83
C VAL A 148 33.34 29.46 60.84
N ILE A 149 33.79 29.05 59.66
CA ILE A 149 34.94 28.18 59.44
C ILE A 149 35.97 28.98 58.65
N ILE A 150 37.18 29.11 59.17
CA ILE A 150 38.29 29.80 58.52
C ILE A 150 39.33 28.74 58.16
N LEU A 151 39.67 28.66 56.87
CA LEU A 151 40.63 27.68 56.35
C LEU A 151 41.82 28.44 55.74
N PRO A 152 42.88 28.73 56.52
CA PRO A 152 44.12 29.27 55.98
C PRO A 152 44.80 28.26 55.04
N PHE A 153 45.24 28.70 53.87
CA PHE A 153 45.84 27.81 52.88
C PHE A 153 47.25 27.34 53.30
N LYS A 154 47.61 26.13 52.89
CA LYS A 154 48.98 25.62 53.02
C LYS A 154 49.97 26.50 52.26
N GLN A 155 51.04 26.94 52.94
CA GLN A 155 52.01 27.90 52.39
C GLN A 155 52.67 27.42 51.08
N GLU A 156 52.93 26.12 51.00
CA GLU A 156 53.58 25.48 49.85
C GLU A 156 52.76 25.46 48.56
N ASN A 157 51.44 25.76 48.61
CA ASN A 157 50.53 25.64 47.45
C ASN A 157 49.45 26.73 47.36
N ILE A 158 49.60 27.87 48.05
CA ILE A 158 48.56 28.93 48.16
C ILE A 158 47.90 29.25 46.82
N LYS A 159 48.69 29.58 45.80
CA LYS A 159 48.19 29.97 44.47
C LYS A 159 47.38 28.87 43.80
N SER A 160 47.87 27.63 43.81
CA SER A 160 47.17 26.50 43.19
C SER A 160 45.86 26.16 43.92
N ILE A 161 45.84 26.30 45.25
CA ILE A 161 44.64 26.09 46.07
C ILE A 161 43.59 27.16 45.73
N PHE A 162 44.01 28.43 45.73
CA PHE A 162 43.14 29.56 45.38
C PHE A 162 42.50 29.35 43.99
N GLU A 163 43.33 29.11 42.96
CA GLU A 163 42.87 28.91 41.58
C GLU A 163 41.91 27.72 41.45
N SER A 164 42.14 26.63 42.19
CA SER A 164 41.27 25.45 42.18
C SER A 164 39.91 25.74 42.81
N ILE A 165 39.87 26.44 43.95
CA ILE A 165 38.61 26.82 44.62
C ILE A 165 37.84 27.84 43.80
N GLU A 166 38.52 28.86 43.24
CA GLU A 166 37.89 29.84 42.35
C GLU A 166 37.29 29.17 41.13
N LYS A 167 38.00 28.22 40.52
CA LYS A 167 37.49 27.44 39.40
C LYS A 167 36.24 26.63 39.80
N GLU A 168 36.24 25.99 40.98
CA GLU A 168 35.08 25.23 41.45
C GLU A 168 33.87 26.13 41.75
N PHE A 169 34.05 27.30 42.37
CA PHE A 169 32.96 28.25 42.64
C PHE A 169 32.24 28.68 41.37
N ASN A 170 32.98 28.81 40.26
CA ASN A 170 32.42 29.14 38.95
C ASN A 170 31.81 27.93 38.24
N LYS A 171 32.24 26.70 38.59
CA LYS A 171 31.81 25.45 37.94
C LYS A 171 30.53 24.86 38.56
N ILE A 172 30.32 24.97 39.87
CA ILE A 172 29.15 24.38 40.55
C ILE A 172 27.87 24.84 39.85
N ASP A 173 27.09 23.90 39.35
CA ASP A 173 25.87 24.18 38.59
C ASP A 173 24.71 24.55 39.53
N LEU A 174 23.80 25.42 39.06
CA LEU A 174 22.64 25.86 39.84
C LEU A 174 21.70 24.69 40.20
N ARG A 175 21.64 23.63 39.39
CA ARG A 175 20.81 22.43 39.59
C ARG A 175 21.33 21.58 40.76
N GLU A 176 22.59 21.70 41.14
CA GLU A 176 23.20 20.90 42.21
C GLU A 176 22.60 21.19 43.60
N ILE A 177 21.97 22.35 43.80
CA ILE A 177 21.33 22.70 45.09
C ILE A 177 19.87 22.23 45.21
N ILE A 178 19.29 21.64 44.16
CA ILE A 178 17.85 21.31 44.12
C ILE A 178 17.41 20.33 45.21
N PHE A 179 18.28 19.39 45.61
CA PHE A 179 17.96 18.35 46.59
C PHE A 179 18.37 18.68 48.03
N LEU A 180 18.93 19.88 48.28
CA LEU A 180 19.19 20.37 49.64
C LEU A 180 17.87 20.55 50.41
N ASN A 181 17.82 20.21 51.69
CA ASN A 181 16.57 20.22 52.46
C ASN A 181 16.23 21.59 53.03
N LYS A 182 17.24 22.31 53.51
CA LYS A 182 17.14 23.55 54.30
C LYS A 182 17.95 24.69 53.71
N VAL A 183 19.09 24.41 53.08
CA VAL A 183 19.88 25.45 52.42
C VAL A 183 19.13 25.93 51.19
N HIS A 184 18.80 27.22 51.19
CA HIS A 184 18.10 27.90 50.11
C HIS A 184 19.03 28.86 49.36
N ASN A 185 20.11 29.34 49.99
CA ASN A 185 21.07 30.24 49.35
C ASN A 185 22.50 29.76 49.56
N VAL A 186 23.24 29.59 48.47
CA VAL A 186 24.70 29.36 48.47
C VAL A 186 25.34 30.57 47.81
N ILE A 187 26.17 31.29 48.55
CA ILE A 187 26.79 32.54 48.10
C ILE A 187 28.31 32.32 48.00
N PHE A 188 28.89 32.57 46.84
CA PHE A 188 30.32 32.54 46.60
C PHE A 188 30.83 33.96 46.38
N LYS A 189 31.82 34.39 47.17
CA LYS A 189 32.50 35.67 47.04
C LYS A 189 33.97 35.42 46.70
N CYS A 190 34.47 36.10 45.68
CA CYS A 190 35.87 36.06 45.28
C CYS A 190 36.24 37.40 44.63
N ASN A 191 37.31 38.05 45.09
CA ASN A 191 37.83 39.29 44.49
C ASN A 191 36.76 40.38 44.27
N GLY A 192 35.85 40.54 45.25
CA GLY A 192 34.74 41.51 45.19
C GLY A 192 33.57 41.11 44.27
N LYS A 193 33.67 40.00 43.52
CA LYS A 193 32.55 39.42 42.78
C LYS A 193 31.72 38.53 43.71
N VAL A 194 30.41 38.52 43.49
CA VAL A 194 29.45 37.68 44.23
C VAL A 194 28.67 36.87 43.22
N ARG A 195 28.63 35.54 43.41
CA ARG A 195 27.76 34.61 42.68
C ARG A 195 26.81 33.96 43.69
N ARG A 196 25.52 33.97 43.42
CA ARG A 196 24.48 33.44 44.31
C ARG A 196 23.66 32.38 43.61
N LEU A 197 23.58 31.20 44.23
CA LEU A 197 22.67 30.13 43.84
C LEU A 197 21.50 30.11 44.82
N GLN A 198 20.28 30.26 44.31
CA GLN A 198 19.06 30.32 45.11
C GLN A 198 18.09 29.21 44.76
N LYS A 199 17.51 28.57 45.78
CA LYS A 199 16.41 27.61 45.69
C LYS A 199 15.18 28.17 46.39
N GLU A 200 14.15 28.48 45.60
CA GLU A 200 12.85 28.96 46.07
C GLU A 200 11.79 27.86 45.93
N LEU A 201 11.16 27.47 47.05
CA LEU A 201 9.94 26.67 47.01
C LEU A 201 8.76 27.61 46.69
N LYS A 202 8.19 27.50 45.49
CA LYS A 202 7.11 28.41 45.04
C LYS A 202 5.75 27.96 45.51
N GLU A 203 5.47 26.68 45.33
CA GLU A 203 4.13 26.14 45.50
C GLU A 203 4.21 24.69 45.95
N LYS A 204 3.33 24.31 46.87
CA LYS A 204 3.11 22.92 47.25
C LYS A 204 1.78 22.50 46.64
N ILE A 205 1.84 21.67 45.60
CA ILE A 205 0.66 21.16 44.87
C ILE A 205 -0.04 20.10 45.70
N ASP A 206 0.74 19.21 46.33
CA ASP A 206 0.25 18.13 47.19
C ASP A 206 1.30 17.79 48.26
N GLU A 207 1.01 16.88 49.19
CA GLU A 207 1.93 16.40 50.23
C GLU A 207 3.31 16.03 49.68
N ASN A 208 3.32 15.41 48.50
CA ASN A 208 4.49 14.83 47.84
C ASN A 208 4.93 15.58 46.58
N ILE A 209 4.30 16.69 46.21
CA ILE A 209 4.57 17.40 44.94
C ILE A 209 4.70 18.90 45.17
N SER A 210 5.77 19.49 44.65
CA SER A 210 6.01 20.92 44.76
C SER A 210 6.66 21.52 43.51
N ILE A 211 6.41 22.80 43.27
CA ILE A 211 7.13 23.60 42.26
C ILE A 211 8.33 24.28 42.92
N VAL A 212 9.51 24.05 42.35
CA VAL A 212 10.78 24.63 42.81
C VAL A 212 11.37 25.49 41.70
N ASN A 213 11.75 26.71 42.04
CA ASN A 213 12.51 27.58 41.15
C ASN A 213 13.95 27.66 41.65
N LEU A 214 14.90 27.45 40.75
CA LEU A 214 16.30 27.74 40.98
C LEU A 214 16.65 29.02 40.25
N LYS A 215 17.43 29.89 40.88
CA LYS A 215 17.85 31.16 40.29
C LYS A 215 19.32 31.46 40.57
N SER A 216 20.01 31.95 39.56
CA SER A 216 21.30 32.62 39.64
C SER A 216 21.20 34.00 39.00
N GLU A 217 22.31 34.71 38.85
CA GLU A 217 22.34 36.02 38.18
C GLU A 217 21.85 35.97 36.72
N ASN A 218 22.08 34.86 36.02
CA ASN A 218 21.82 34.73 34.58
C ASN A 218 20.88 33.57 34.22
N GLU A 219 20.54 32.70 35.16
CA GLU A 219 19.81 31.45 34.89
C GLU A 219 18.61 31.32 35.82
N ILE A 220 17.51 30.83 35.27
CA ILE A 220 16.32 30.46 36.02
C ILE A 220 15.87 29.10 35.53
N TYR A 221 15.74 28.15 36.46
CA TYR A 221 15.16 26.84 36.19
C TYR A 221 13.91 26.66 37.03
N LYS A 222 12.92 25.95 36.48
CA LYS A 222 11.67 25.62 37.15
C LYS A 222 11.45 24.11 37.10
N TYR A 223 11.05 23.52 38.21
CA TYR A 223 10.92 22.07 38.36
C TYR A 223 9.62 21.66 39.04
N ILE A 224 9.03 20.57 38.59
CA ILE A 224 8.12 19.74 39.41
C ILE A 224 9.00 18.77 40.20
N LEU A 225 8.99 18.92 41.52
CA LEU A 225 9.70 18.05 42.45
C LEU A 225 8.72 17.09 43.11
N ILE A 226 8.93 15.80 42.90
CA ILE A 226 8.14 14.72 43.49
C ILE A 226 8.96 14.05 44.56
N SER A 227 8.45 14.08 45.78
CA SER A 227 9.11 13.56 46.98
C SER A 227 8.39 12.34 47.52
N LYS A 228 9.13 11.29 47.87
CA LYS A 228 8.65 10.17 48.69
C LYS A 228 9.50 10.07 49.93
N TYR A 229 8.85 10.01 51.09
CA TYR A 229 9.48 9.76 52.38
C TYR A 229 9.14 8.35 52.85
N ASP A 230 10.16 7.54 53.13
CA ASP A 230 9.99 6.21 53.73
C ASP A 230 10.94 6.07 54.94
N ASN A 231 10.44 5.45 56.01
CA ASN A 231 11.21 5.14 57.21
C ASN A 231 12.37 4.17 56.94
N VAL A 232 12.31 3.38 55.85
CA VAL A 232 13.33 2.37 55.51
C VAL A 232 14.33 2.89 54.48
N THR A 233 13.88 3.52 53.38
CA THR A 233 14.74 3.96 52.27
C THR A 233 15.15 5.42 52.33
N LYS A 234 14.63 6.19 53.29
CA LYS A 234 14.79 7.64 53.42
C LYS A 234 14.07 8.41 52.31
N LYS A 235 14.53 9.63 52.03
CA LYS A 235 13.97 10.57 51.07
C LYS A 235 14.38 10.18 49.63
N ILE A 236 13.40 10.03 48.74
CA ILE A 236 13.58 9.89 47.29
C ILE A 236 12.95 11.12 46.65
N GLU A 237 13.66 11.74 45.71
CA GLU A 237 13.13 12.88 44.96
C GLU A 237 13.39 12.73 43.46
N VAL A 238 12.41 13.14 42.66
CA VAL A 238 12.50 13.18 41.20
C VAL A 238 12.10 14.59 40.76
N ALA A 239 12.94 15.25 39.98
CA ALA A 239 12.71 16.61 39.52
C ALA A 239 12.61 16.66 37.99
N TYR A 240 11.44 17.06 37.48
CA TYR A 240 11.16 17.27 36.06
C TYR A 240 11.25 18.76 35.73
N SER A 241 12.11 19.14 34.78
CA SER A 241 12.25 20.53 34.35
C SER A 241 11.00 20.99 33.58
N ILE A 242 10.61 22.25 33.80
CA ILE A 242 9.44 22.88 33.18
C ILE A 242 9.88 24.14 32.45
N GLU A 243 9.39 24.28 31.22
CA GLU A 243 9.50 25.49 30.42
C GLU A 243 8.12 25.87 29.85
N GLU A 244 7.99 27.10 29.34
CA GLU A 244 6.82 27.53 28.59
C GLU A 244 7.04 27.26 27.10
N ASP A 245 6.06 26.64 26.44
CA ASP A 245 6.07 26.48 24.99
C ASP A 245 5.76 27.80 24.26
N GLU A 246 5.79 27.77 22.93
CA GLU A 246 5.52 28.93 22.06
C GLU A 246 4.13 29.55 22.28
N PHE A 247 3.20 28.82 22.91
CA PHE A 247 1.84 29.24 23.21
C PHE A 247 1.64 29.64 24.68
N GLY A 248 2.71 29.68 25.48
CA GLY A 248 2.69 30.02 26.91
C GLY A 248 2.19 28.89 27.81
N SER A 249 2.14 27.64 27.32
CA SER A 249 1.76 26.49 28.11
C SER A 249 2.99 25.85 28.75
N GLU A 250 2.93 25.63 30.07
CA GLU A 250 3.97 24.88 30.78
C GLU A 250 4.05 23.43 30.31
N ILE A 251 5.25 23.00 29.92
CA ILE A 251 5.58 21.66 29.44
C ILE A 251 6.82 21.11 30.15
N ILE A 252 6.89 19.79 30.28
CA ILE A 252 8.06 19.08 30.79
C ILE A 252 9.08 18.91 29.65
N VAL A 253 10.31 19.35 29.89
CA VAL A 253 11.40 19.31 28.92
C VAL A 253 12.56 18.42 29.39
N PRO A 254 13.33 17.82 28.47
CA PRO A 254 14.57 17.12 28.82
C PRO A 254 15.54 18.06 29.55
N ASP A 255 15.97 17.64 30.73
CA ASP A 255 17.04 18.28 31.50
C ASP A 255 18.27 17.39 31.41
N ILE A 256 19.27 17.74 30.59
CA ILE A 256 20.50 16.96 30.40
C ILE A 256 21.69 17.88 30.65
N ILE A 257 22.60 17.47 31.53
CA ILE A 257 23.89 18.12 31.79
C ILE A 257 24.96 17.30 31.09
N ASP A 258 25.79 17.90 30.22
CA ASP A 258 26.97 17.27 29.61
C ASP A 258 26.74 15.81 29.13
N GLU A 259 25.80 15.63 28.20
CA GLU A 259 25.39 14.36 27.56
C GLU A 259 24.59 13.36 28.42
N ASN A 260 24.87 13.22 29.73
CA ASN A 260 24.17 12.29 30.64
C ASN A 260 23.93 12.88 32.03
N ASN A 261 22.79 12.54 32.66
CA ASN A 261 22.55 12.88 34.06
C ASN A 261 23.11 11.85 35.02
N TYR A 262 23.39 12.28 36.25
CA TYR A 262 23.92 11.43 37.31
C TYR A 262 22.90 11.22 38.41
N ILE A 263 22.98 10.09 39.11
CA ILE A 263 22.26 9.91 40.36
C ILE A 263 22.78 10.90 41.40
N ASN A 264 21.87 11.60 42.08
CA ASN A 264 22.21 12.56 43.12
C ASN A 264 22.12 11.92 44.52
N VAL A 265 23.18 12.10 45.32
CA VAL A 265 23.17 11.89 46.76
C VAL A 265 23.43 13.25 47.40
N PHE A 266 22.37 14.07 47.44
CA PHE A 266 22.39 15.53 47.53
C PHE A 266 23.00 16.19 46.30
N PHE A 267 24.24 15.83 45.98
CA PHE A 267 24.99 16.30 44.80
C PHE A 267 25.18 15.18 43.78
N PRO A 268 25.47 15.51 42.50
CA PRO A 268 25.73 14.51 41.46
C PRO A 268 26.86 13.54 41.84
N THR A 269 26.63 12.23 41.64
CA THR A 269 27.69 11.20 41.71
C THR A 269 28.39 11.06 40.35
N LYS A 270 29.35 10.13 40.20
CA LYS A 270 29.92 9.77 38.88
C LYS A 270 29.17 8.63 38.19
N HIS A 271 28.02 8.20 38.73
CA HIS A 271 27.18 7.19 38.09
C HIS A 271 26.19 7.82 37.14
N GLU A 272 26.52 7.73 35.85
CA GLU A 272 25.67 8.15 34.74
C GLU A 272 24.38 7.34 34.67
N THR A 273 23.33 8.01 34.20
CA THR A 273 22.00 7.49 33.96
C THR A 273 21.51 8.00 32.62
N ASP A 274 20.71 7.18 31.94
CA ASP A 274 20.06 7.55 30.68
C ASP A 274 18.78 8.40 30.90
N LEU A 275 18.57 8.92 32.12
CA LEU A 275 17.38 9.67 32.50
C LEU A 275 17.53 11.14 32.11
N LYS A 276 16.47 11.72 31.54
CA LYS A 276 16.45 13.13 31.09
C LYS A 276 15.88 14.09 32.14
N PHE A 277 16.00 13.71 33.40
CA PHE A 277 15.49 14.44 34.55
C PHE A 277 16.32 14.05 35.79
N LEU A 278 16.30 14.91 36.81
CA LEU A 278 17.17 14.73 37.97
C LEU A 278 16.54 13.77 38.98
N VAL A 279 17.36 12.86 39.51
CA VAL A 279 16.92 11.88 40.52
C VAL A 279 17.84 11.92 41.72
N HIS A 280 17.22 11.91 42.90
CA HIS A 280 17.89 11.84 44.19
C HIS A 280 17.46 10.60 44.98
N GLY A 281 18.43 9.95 45.59
CA GLY A 281 18.21 8.89 46.57
C GLY A 281 19.38 8.74 47.52
N ALA A 282 19.12 8.24 48.72
CA ALA A 282 20.12 8.06 49.77
C ALA A 282 21.04 6.83 49.56
N TYR A 283 21.65 6.69 48.37
CA TYR A 283 22.51 5.57 48.01
C TYR A 283 23.73 5.42 48.94
N LYS A 284 24.15 4.18 49.18
CA LYS A 284 25.45 3.88 49.75
C LYS A 284 26.52 4.00 48.67
N ILE A 285 27.50 4.84 48.94
CA ILE A 285 28.64 5.13 48.07
C ILE A 285 29.92 4.48 48.61
N LYS A 286 30.83 4.10 47.71
CA LYS A 286 32.17 3.57 48.01
C LYS A 286 33.04 4.67 48.64
N GLN A 287 34.20 4.31 49.21
CA GLN A 287 34.98 5.17 50.12
C GLN A 287 35.37 6.56 49.55
N ASN A 288 35.42 6.73 48.22
CA ASN A 288 35.69 8.00 47.54
C ASN A 288 34.43 8.84 47.22
N ARG A 289 33.24 8.43 47.69
CA ARG A 289 31.93 9.10 47.50
C ARG A 289 31.43 9.30 46.07
N GLU A 290 32.21 8.94 45.07
CA GLU A 290 31.86 9.14 43.66
C GLU A 290 31.11 7.95 43.04
N ASN A 291 31.35 6.73 43.55
CA ASN A 291 30.82 5.50 42.98
C ASN A 291 29.78 4.82 43.89
N ILE A 292 28.64 4.46 43.32
CA ILE A 292 27.55 3.71 43.95
C ILE A 292 27.91 2.22 43.94
N ASP A 293 27.68 1.53 45.05
CA ASP A 293 27.86 0.09 45.08
C ASP A 293 26.64 -0.61 44.47
N ILE A 294 26.73 -0.95 43.18
CA ILE A 294 25.65 -1.59 42.41
C ILE A 294 25.30 -3.00 42.90
N ASN A 295 26.20 -3.65 43.65
CA ASN A 295 25.98 -4.98 44.21
C ASN A 295 25.36 -4.95 45.62
N ASP A 296 25.17 -3.78 46.22
CA ASP A 296 24.55 -3.65 47.53
C ASP A 296 23.02 -3.84 47.44
N GLU A 297 22.47 -4.72 48.28
CA GLU A 297 21.03 -5.04 48.30
C GLU A 297 20.15 -3.82 48.61
N TYR A 298 20.63 -2.89 49.46
CA TYR A 298 19.87 -1.68 49.78
C TYR A 298 19.85 -0.71 48.60
N ASN A 299 20.98 -0.54 47.89
CA ASN A 299 21.03 0.28 46.68
C ASN A 299 20.11 -0.28 45.59
N THR A 300 20.12 -1.61 45.39
CA THR A 300 19.22 -2.28 44.43
C THR A 300 17.75 -2.04 44.80
N LYS A 301 17.39 -2.19 46.09
CA LYS A 301 16.04 -1.90 46.58
C LYS A 301 15.66 -0.43 46.38
N LEU A 302 16.57 0.50 46.67
CA LEU A 302 16.36 1.94 46.49
C LEU A 302 16.11 2.29 45.02
N THR A 303 16.87 1.72 44.08
CA THR A 303 16.65 1.93 42.64
C THR A 303 15.30 1.41 42.18
N LYS A 304 14.86 0.25 42.70
CA LYS A 304 13.50 -0.24 42.45
C LYS A 304 12.44 0.74 42.96
N GLU A 305 12.62 1.30 44.15
CA GLU A 305 11.69 2.29 44.70
C GLU A 305 11.69 3.61 43.92
N ILE A 306 12.85 4.06 43.44
CA ILE A 306 12.96 5.19 42.52
C ILE A 306 12.14 4.92 41.25
N GLY A 307 12.29 3.74 40.64
CA GLY A 307 11.49 3.33 39.49
C GLY A 307 9.99 3.36 39.76
N GLN A 308 9.56 2.97 40.95
CA GLN A 308 8.16 3.06 41.38
C GLN A 308 7.68 4.52 41.58
N VAL A 309 8.53 5.41 42.10
CA VAL A 309 8.21 6.84 42.23
C VAL A 309 8.06 7.47 40.85
N ILE A 310 8.98 7.18 39.92
CA ILE A 310 8.89 7.63 38.52
C ILE A 310 7.62 7.08 37.87
N ALA A 311 7.32 5.80 38.00
CA ALA A 311 6.10 5.20 37.45
C ALA A 311 4.82 5.87 37.99
N LYS A 312 4.74 6.09 39.31
CA LYS A 312 3.61 6.78 39.94
C LYS A 312 3.52 8.26 39.56
N SER A 313 4.65 8.91 39.32
CA SER A 313 4.67 10.32 38.92
C SER A 313 3.92 10.59 37.63
N ILE A 314 3.89 9.62 36.70
CA ILE A 314 3.13 9.72 35.45
C ILE A 314 1.65 9.95 35.75
N LEU A 315 1.08 9.17 36.68
CA LEU A 315 -0.31 9.32 37.11
C LEU A 315 -0.54 10.60 37.91
N GLN A 316 0.42 11.02 38.72
CA GLN A 316 0.30 12.25 39.50
C GLN A 316 0.31 13.49 38.60
N ILE A 317 1.24 13.57 37.64
CA ILE A 317 1.35 14.69 36.70
C ILE A 317 0.12 14.81 35.81
N LYS A 318 -0.50 13.66 35.48
CA LYS A 318 -1.80 13.60 34.78
C LYS A 318 -2.90 14.41 35.46
N GLU A 319 -2.95 14.40 36.79
CA GLU A 319 -3.96 15.10 37.58
C GLU A 319 -3.62 16.59 37.79
N ILE A 320 -2.40 17.03 37.48
CA ILE A 320 -1.96 18.42 37.64
C ILE A 320 -2.39 19.26 36.44
N LYS A 321 -1.92 18.90 35.23
CA LYS A 321 -2.17 19.67 34.01
C LYS A 321 -1.93 18.79 32.78
N GLU A 322 -2.82 18.87 31.80
CA GLU A 322 -2.73 18.06 30.59
C GLU A 322 -1.46 18.35 29.76
N SER A 323 -1.03 19.61 29.65
CA SER A 323 0.18 19.97 28.90
C SER A 323 1.46 19.35 29.49
N LEU A 324 1.56 19.32 30.83
CA LEU A 324 2.66 18.66 31.54
C LEU A 324 2.61 17.14 31.37
N TYR A 325 1.41 16.57 31.40
CA TYR A 325 1.22 15.13 31.20
C TYR A 325 1.59 14.68 29.78
N LEU A 326 1.18 15.40 28.74
CA LEU A 326 1.50 15.04 27.36
C LEU A 326 3.01 15.17 27.07
N SER A 327 3.68 16.10 27.73
CA SER A 327 5.11 16.35 27.56
C SER A 327 6.00 15.42 28.40
N ILE A 328 5.50 14.80 29.48
CA ILE A 328 6.29 13.87 30.31
C ILE A 328 6.89 12.72 29.49
N PHE A 329 6.18 12.25 28.45
CA PHE A 329 6.64 11.16 27.61
C PHE A 329 7.91 11.49 26.81
N ASN A 330 8.30 12.77 26.73
CA ASN A 330 9.55 13.18 26.09
C ASN A 330 10.79 12.91 26.95
N VAL A 331 10.59 12.81 28.27
CA VAL A 331 11.67 12.65 29.24
C VAL A 331 11.74 11.23 29.83
N LEU A 332 10.67 10.44 29.71
CA LEU A 332 10.63 9.06 30.17
C LEU A 332 11.64 8.17 29.39
N PRO A 333 12.18 7.11 30.05
CA PRO A 333 13.18 6.23 29.43
C PRO A 333 12.56 5.34 28.33
N ILE A 334 12.94 5.56 27.07
CA ILE A 334 12.39 4.82 25.90
C ILE A 334 13.19 3.57 25.51
N THR A 335 14.36 3.36 26.11
CA THR A 335 15.20 2.18 25.88
C THR A 335 15.56 1.55 27.21
N GLU A 336 15.68 0.23 27.24
CA GLU A 336 16.30 -0.46 28.37
C GLU A 336 17.73 0.08 28.51
N SER A 337 18.07 0.53 29.72
CA SER A 337 19.43 1.00 30.00
C SER A 337 20.41 -0.13 29.73
N THR A 338 21.56 0.20 29.15
CA THR A 338 22.66 -0.76 28.99
C THR A 338 23.20 -1.25 30.34
N ASN A 339 22.94 -0.48 31.40
CA ASN A 339 23.23 -0.86 32.78
C ASN A 339 22.04 -1.58 33.41
N SER A 340 22.19 -2.87 33.69
CA SER A 340 21.17 -3.71 34.33
C SER A 340 20.71 -3.19 35.69
N PHE A 341 21.51 -2.35 36.35
CA PHE A 341 21.12 -1.71 37.61
C PHE A 341 19.96 -0.72 37.41
N TYR A 342 19.92 -0.01 36.29
CA TYR A 342 18.89 0.98 35.97
C TYR A 342 17.77 0.45 35.07
N SER A 343 17.91 -0.75 34.49
CA SER A 343 16.85 -1.38 33.69
C SER A 343 15.53 -1.53 34.47
N ILE A 344 15.62 -1.72 35.79
CA ILE A 344 14.43 -1.81 36.64
C ILE A 344 13.58 -0.53 36.66
N ILE A 345 14.18 0.64 36.39
CA ILE A 345 13.44 1.90 36.26
C ILE A 345 12.58 1.85 35.00
N PHE A 346 13.18 1.43 33.88
CA PHE A 346 12.45 1.22 32.62
C PHE A 346 11.32 0.19 32.78
N ASP A 347 11.58 -0.93 33.46
CA ASP A 347 10.58 -1.97 33.70
C ASP A 347 9.37 -1.47 34.49
N ASN A 348 9.59 -0.69 35.56
CA ASN A 348 8.50 -0.11 36.34
C ASN A 348 7.67 0.90 35.51
N VAL A 349 8.33 1.72 34.68
CA VAL A 349 7.64 2.66 33.77
C VAL A 349 6.84 1.87 32.72
N LYS A 350 7.43 0.86 32.09
CA LYS A 350 6.75 -0.01 31.13
C LYS A 350 5.54 -0.72 31.76
N GLU A 351 5.66 -1.18 33.00
CA GLU A 351 4.59 -1.84 33.73
C GLU A 351 3.40 -0.90 33.97
N ILE A 352 3.63 0.31 34.49
CA ILE A 352 2.53 1.27 34.75
C ILE A 352 1.86 1.69 33.45
N LEU A 353 2.65 1.98 32.40
CA LEU A 353 2.17 2.30 31.06
C LEU A 353 1.31 1.18 30.45
N GLY A 354 1.55 -0.07 30.84
CA GLY A 354 0.78 -1.23 30.37
C GLY A 354 -0.44 -1.58 31.21
N LYS A 355 -0.50 -1.21 32.49
CA LYS A 355 -1.54 -1.66 33.43
C LYS A 355 -2.55 -0.58 33.85
N GLU A 356 -2.27 0.68 33.56
CA GLU A 356 -3.09 1.81 34.01
C GLU A 356 -3.81 2.52 32.85
N ARG A 357 -4.82 3.32 33.21
CA ARG A 357 -5.55 4.17 32.25
C ARG A 357 -4.75 5.42 31.91
N ILE A 358 -3.79 5.27 31.02
CA ILE A 358 -2.79 6.29 30.66
C ILE A 358 -2.99 6.81 29.23
N TRP A 359 -3.53 5.99 28.34
CA TRP A 359 -3.55 6.29 26.92
C TRP A 359 -4.84 6.97 26.52
N LEU A 360 -4.71 8.11 25.83
CA LEU A 360 -5.86 8.88 25.36
C LEU A 360 -6.47 8.21 24.13
N ASN A 361 -7.78 7.96 24.16
CA ASN A 361 -8.55 7.51 23.01
C ASN A 361 -9.05 8.71 22.17
N ILE A 362 -9.65 8.43 21.01
CA ILE A 362 -10.19 9.46 20.10
C ILE A 362 -11.29 10.34 20.75
N ASP A 363 -11.98 9.83 21.76
CA ASP A 363 -13.01 10.55 22.52
C ASP A 363 -12.43 11.44 23.65
N GLY A 364 -11.09 11.50 23.78
CA GLY A 364 -10.43 12.26 24.84
C GLY A 364 -10.48 11.59 26.21
N LYS A 365 -10.76 10.28 26.29
CA LYS A 365 -10.78 9.51 27.54
C LYS A 365 -9.53 8.66 27.69
N TYR A 366 -9.05 8.57 28.92
CA TYR A 366 -7.92 7.72 29.28
C TYR A 366 -8.36 6.27 29.47
N VAL A 367 -7.73 5.36 28.74
CA VAL A 367 -8.06 3.93 28.69
C VAL A 367 -6.82 3.05 28.86
N PHE A 368 -7.05 1.76 29.11
CA PHE A 368 -5.99 0.75 29.15
C PHE A 368 -5.45 0.47 27.73
N LYS A 369 -4.20 0.05 27.61
CA LYS A 369 -3.62 -0.27 26.30
C LYS A 369 -4.34 -1.43 25.61
N GLU A 370 -4.92 -2.35 26.38
CA GLU A 370 -5.64 -3.53 25.89
C GLU A 370 -6.91 -3.15 25.14
N ASN A 371 -7.45 -1.96 25.39
CA ASN A 371 -8.62 -1.40 24.72
C ASN A 371 -8.26 -0.45 23.57
N LEU A 372 -6.99 -0.39 23.15
CA LEU A 372 -6.55 0.52 22.09
C LEU A 372 -6.00 -0.17 20.86
N VAL A 373 -6.32 0.42 19.72
CA VAL A 373 -5.70 0.15 18.42
C VAL A 373 -5.10 1.43 17.86
N VAL A 374 -3.93 1.29 17.26
CA VAL A 374 -3.24 2.39 16.58
C VAL A 374 -3.57 2.33 15.08
N PRO A 375 -4.13 3.39 14.48
CA PRO A 375 -4.29 3.43 13.04
C PRO A 375 -2.93 3.70 12.38
N TYR A 376 -2.58 2.97 11.31
CA TYR A 376 -1.34 3.22 10.56
C TYR A 376 -1.32 4.63 9.92
N ASN A 377 -2.48 5.17 9.57
CA ASN A 377 -2.65 6.53 9.07
C ASN A 377 -4.05 7.08 9.42
N LYS A 378 -4.19 8.40 9.37
CA LYS A 378 -5.43 9.11 9.74
C LYS A 378 -6.65 8.73 8.88
N GLY A 379 -6.46 8.39 7.60
CA GLY A 379 -7.57 8.01 6.71
C GLY A 379 -8.35 6.79 7.21
N ILE A 380 -7.73 5.91 8.01
CA ILE A 380 -8.40 4.74 8.59
C ILE A 380 -9.47 5.15 9.59
N THR A 381 -9.18 6.12 10.46
CA THR A 381 -10.11 6.55 11.52
C THR A 381 -11.34 7.26 10.96
N ASP A 382 -11.19 7.89 9.79
CA ASP A 382 -12.28 8.61 9.12
C ASP A 382 -13.27 7.65 8.41
N LEU A 383 -12.84 6.42 8.14
CA LEU A 383 -13.59 5.43 7.38
C LEU A 383 -14.19 4.34 8.27
N PHE A 384 -13.43 3.85 9.24
CA PHE A 384 -13.78 2.68 10.03
C PHE A 384 -13.75 2.97 11.52
N SER A 385 -14.71 2.42 12.24
CA SER A 385 -14.58 2.13 13.66
C SER A 385 -13.79 0.83 13.86
N PRO A 386 -13.08 0.64 15.00
CA PRO A 386 -12.39 -0.63 15.27
C PRO A 386 -13.35 -1.83 15.28
N ARG A 387 -14.57 -1.61 15.76
CA ARG A 387 -15.63 -2.62 15.81
C ARG A 387 -15.96 -3.20 14.43
N GLU A 388 -16.09 -2.34 13.42
CA GLU A 388 -16.33 -2.76 12.03
C GLU A 388 -15.20 -3.62 11.46
N LEU A 389 -14.01 -3.60 12.07
CA LEU A 389 -12.83 -4.38 11.66
C LEU A 389 -12.61 -5.63 12.56
N SER A 390 -13.65 -6.07 13.27
CA SER A 390 -13.61 -7.16 14.27
C SER A 390 -12.75 -6.86 15.51
N PHE A 391 -12.68 -5.60 15.93
CA PHE A 391 -12.07 -5.19 17.18
C PHE A 391 -13.11 -4.56 18.11
N ASP A 392 -14.12 -5.35 18.53
CA ASP A 392 -15.30 -4.89 19.27
C ASP A 392 -14.98 -4.11 20.56
N ASP A 393 -13.96 -4.56 21.32
CA ASP A 393 -13.57 -3.98 22.61
C ASP A 393 -12.48 -2.90 22.51
N PHE A 394 -12.12 -2.49 21.29
CA PHE A 394 -11.03 -1.57 21.03
C PHE A 394 -11.53 -0.20 20.58
N GLN A 395 -10.73 0.82 20.88
CA GLN A 395 -10.94 2.21 20.50
C GLN A 395 -9.72 2.73 19.77
N TRP A 396 -9.93 3.71 18.89
CA TRP A 396 -8.82 4.41 18.26
C TRP A 396 -8.04 5.21 19.29
N VAL A 397 -6.71 5.11 19.23
CA VAL A 397 -5.83 6.03 19.94
C VAL A 397 -6.03 7.47 19.44
N ASN A 398 -5.92 8.44 20.34
CA ASN A 398 -5.99 9.85 19.96
C ASN A 398 -4.80 10.24 19.08
N ALA A 399 -5.04 11.12 18.11
CA ALA A 399 -3.99 11.62 17.23
C ALA A 399 -2.86 12.32 18.01
N THR A 400 -3.15 13.03 19.11
CA THR A 400 -2.13 13.69 19.95
C THR A 400 -1.10 12.72 20.49
N VAL A 401 -1.51 11.49 20.83
CA VAL A 401 -0.62 10.43 21.30
C VAL A 401 0.22 9.88 20.16
N THR A 402 -0.31 9.76 18.94
CA THR A 402 0.46 9.24 17.80
C THR A 402 1.35 10.27 17.11
N HIS A 403 1.10 11.58 17.30
CA HIS A 403 1.95 12.65 16.77
C HIS A 403 3.24 12.80 17.58
N ASN A 404 3.22 12.52 18.88
CA ASN A 404 4.45 12.46 19.66
C ASN A 404 5.19 11.14 19.37
N GLU A 405 6.42 11.25 18.88
CA GLU A 405 7.22 10.09 18.46
C GLU A 405 7.59 9.17 19.64
N ASN A 406 7.77 9.71 20.85
CA ASN A 406 8.12 8.91 22.02
C ASN A 406 6.92 8.11 22.54
N THR A 407 5.74 8.73 22.66
CA THR A 407 4.50 8.01 23.00
C THR A 407 4.18 6.92 21.97
N LYS A 408 4.35 7.22 20.67
CA LYS A 408 4.17 6.25 19.60
C LYS A 408 5.15 5.07 19.71
N LYS A 409 6.42 5.32 20.01
CA LYS A 409 7.42 4.27 20.30
C LYS A 409 7.02 3.41 21.49
N TYR A 410 6.52 4.01 22.59
CA TYR A 410 6.03 3.24 23.72
C TYR A 410 4.89 2.31 23.32
N LEU A 411 3.87 2.82 22.63
CA LEU A 411 2.73 2.02 22.21
C LEU A 411 3.14 0.88 21.27
N LEU A 412 3.87 1.20 20.19
CA LEU A 412 4.12 0.24 19.11
C LEU A 412 5.30 -0.69 19.42
N ASN A 413 6.42 -0.15 19.91
CA ASN A 413 7.67 -0.92 20.01
C ASN A 413 7.80 -1.59 21.39
N ILE A 414 7.41 -0.90 22.46
CA ILE A 414 7.62 -1.36 23.83
C ILE A 414 6.43 -2.16 24.35
N LEU A 415 5.22 -1.61 24.21
CA LEU A 415 3.97 -2.22 24.68
C LEU A 415 3.34 -3.16 23.65
N LYS A 416 3.79 -3.10 22.39
CA LYS A 416 3.32 -3.93 21.27
C LYS A 416 1.79 -3.84 21.09
N THR A 417 1.25 -2.63 21.23
CA THR A 417 -0.16 -2.33 20.98
C THR A 417 -0.50 -2.64 19.53
N LYS A 418 -1.70 -3.17 19.31
CA LYS A 418 -2.15 -3.59 17.98
C LYS A 418 -2.22 -2.39 17.03
N ILE A 419 -1.69 -2.57 15.82
CA ILE A 419 -1.76 -1.59 14.74
C ILE A 419 -2.70 -2.09 13.64
N ILE A 420 -3.56 -1.21 13.13
CA ILE A 420 -4.42 -1.51 11.99
C ILE A 420 -3.78 -0.89 10.75
N THR A 421 -3.32 -1.77 9.87
CA THR A 421 -2.71 -1.43 8.57
C THR A 421 -3.69 -1.66 7.43
N ASP A 422 -3.32 -1.25 6.21
CA ASP A 422 -4.13 -1.47 5.01
C ASP A 422 -4.40 -2.98 4.78
N GLU A 423 -3.46 -3.86 5.13
CA GLU A 423 -3.60 -5.32 5.03
C GLU A 423 -4.66 -5.85 6.00
N VAL A 424 -4.69 -5.33 7.24
CA VAL A 424 -5.72 -5.69 8.21
C VAL A 424 -7.10 -5.27 7.69
N ILE A 425 -7.21 -4.08 7.10
CA ILE A 425 -8.46 -3.59 6.50
C ILE A 425 -8.88 -4.51 5.34
N ARG A 426 -7.96 -4.79 4.41
CA ARG A 426 -8.19 -5.69 3.28
C ARG A 426 -8.75 -7.04 3.71
N ASP A 427 -8.17 -7.62 4.77
CA ASP A 427 -8.56 -8.96 5.24
C ASP A 427 -9.89 -8.96 6.03
N LYS A 428 -10.39 -7.78 6.41
CA LYS A 428 -11.63 -7.60 7.20
C LYS A 428 -12.80 -7.03 6.41
N ILE A 429 -12.55 -6.39 5.27
CA ILE A 429 -13.60 -5.89 4.40
C ILE A 429 -14.35 -7.06 3.74
N THR A 430 -15.67 -6.99 3.79
CA THR A 430 -16.57 -7.92 3.12
C THR A 430 -17.64 -7.17 2.31
N PRO A 431 -18.22 -7.79 1.26
CA PRO A 431 -19.32 -7.18 0.50
C PRO A 431 -20.49 -6.73 1.38
N GLU A 432 -20.81 -7.47 2.45
CA GLU A 432 -21.90 -7.11 3.38
C GLU A 432 -21.59 -5.82 4.15
N LEU A 433 -20.34 -5.66 4.62
CA LEU A 433 -19.90 -4.44 5.29
C LEU A 433 -19.97 -3.26 4.32
N LEU A 434 -19.45 -3.42 3.10
CA LEU A 434 -19.44 -2.35 2.10
C LEU A 434 -20.87 -1.91 1.73
N LEU A 435 -21.79 -2.86 1.58
CA LEU A 435 -23.20 -2.58 1.30
C LEU A 435 -23.85 -1.76 2.43
N LEU A 436 -23.59 -2.11 3.68
CA LEU A 436 -24.11 -1.39 4.86
C LEU A 436 -23.62 0.05 4.96
N LYS A 437 -22.41 0.36 4.48
CA LYS A 437 -21.82 1.71 4.56
C LYS A 437 -22.38 2.67 3.51
N GLY A 438 -22.86 2.15 2.38
CA GLY A 438 -23.50 2.92 1.31
C GLY A 438 -22.54 3.74 0.44
N GLU A 439 -23.09 4.31 -0.64
CA GLU A 439 -22.33 4.92 -1.74
C GLU A 439 -21.48 6.13 -1.31
N ASN A 440 -22.04 7.04 -0.49
CA ASN A 440 -21.32 8.22 0.00
C ASN A 440 -20.05 7.84 0.79
N TRP A 441 -20.10 6.73 1.53
CA TRP A 441 -18.93 6.22 2.23
C TRP A 441 -17.98 5.53 1.25
N LEU A 442 -18.49 4.75 0.28
CA LEU A 442 -17.68 4.11 -0.75
C LEU A 442 -16.86 5.11 -1.56
N ILE A 443 -17.40 6.28 -1.88
CA ILE A 443 -16.66 7.36 -2.54
C ILE A 443 -15.42 7.74 -1.71
N LYS A 444 -15.58 7.96 -0.39
CA LYS A 444 -14.44 8.26 0.50
C LYS A 444 -13.45 7.09 0.59
N PHE A 445 -13.97 5.86 0.65
CA PHE A 445 -13.16 4.65 0.70
C PHE A 445 -12.35 4.44 -0.59
N TYR A 446 -12.93 4.67 -1.76
CA TYR A 446 -12.23 4.62 -3.04
C TYR A 446 -11.14 5.68 -3.10
N LYS A 447 -11.42 6.94 -2.71
CA LYS A 447 -10.38 7.98 -2.62
C LYS A 447 -9.22 7.57 -1.71
N TYR A 448 -9.50 6.88 -0.61
CA TYR A 448 -8.48 6.33 0.28
C TYR A 448 -7.68 5.16 -0.35
N VAL A 449 -8.35 4.19 -0.98
CA VAL A 449 -7.70 3.02 -1.61
C VAL A 449 -6.87 3.43 -2.84
N PHE A 450 -7.37 4.39 -3.60
CA PHE A 450 -6.77 4.88 -4.84
C PHE A 450 -5.97 6.18 -4.66
N GLU A 451 -5.69 6.60 -3.43
CA GLU A 451 -4.77 7.72 -3.21
C GLU A 451 -3.39 7.39 -3.81
N LYS A 452 -2.86 8.30 -4.62
CA LYS A 452 -1.54 8.16 -5.22
C LYS A 452 -0.46 8.61 -4.26
N LYS A 453 0.60 7.82 -4.17
CA LYS A 453 1.88 8.23 -3.58
C LYS A 453 2.97 8.06 -4.62
N ASP A 454 3.74 9.13 -4.88
CA ASP A 454 4.74 9.17 -5.95
C ASP A 454 4.18 8.71 -7.32
N ASN A 455 2.97 9.19 -7.65
CA ASN A 455 2.20 8.82 -8.85
C ASN A 455 1.85 7.31 -8.99
N LYS A 456 1.97 6.52 -7.91
CA LYS A 456 1.63 5.09 -7.90
C LYS A 456 0.46 4.82 -6.96
N PHE A 457 -0.43 3.90 -7.38
CA PHE A 457 -1.51 3.39 -6.53
C PHE A 457 -1.00 2.31 -5.57
N ILE A 458 -0.23 2.71 -4.56
CA ILE A 458 0.42 1.77 -3.63
C ILE A 458 -0.61 0.96 -2.84
N ARG A 459 -1.68 1.60 -2.33
CA ARG A 459 -2.72 0.90 -1.58
C ARG A 459 -3.55 0.01 -2.50
N TRP A 460 -3.95 0.47 -3.68
CA TRP A 460 -4.67 -0.34 -4.67
C TRP A 460 -4.02 -1.70 -4.93
N ASN A 461 -2.68 -1.77 -5.03
CA ASN A 461 -1.98 -3.05 -5.24
C ASN A 461 -2.29 -4.10 -4.16
N LYS A 462 -2.64 -3.67 -2.94
CA LYS A 462 -3.07 -4.53 -1.84
C LYS A 462 -4.52 -4.96 -1.99
N PHE A 463 -5.39 -4.08 -2.50
CA PHE A 463 -6.84 -4.31 -2.60
C PHE A 463 -7.33 -4.91 -3.92
N LYS A 464 -6.50 -4.95 -4.98
CA LYS A 464 -6.91 -5.40 -6.32
C LYS A 464 -7.54 -6.79 -6.40
N ALA A 465 -7.20 -7.67 -5.46
CA ALA A 465 -7.74 -9.03 -5.40
C ALA A 465 -9.05 -9.15 -4.61
N VAL A 466 -9.53 -8.05 -4.01
CA VAL A 466 -10.74 -8.01 -3.18
C VAL A 466 -11.89 -7.43 -3.98
N ALA A 467 -13.09 -8.00 -3.80
CA ALA A 467 -14.30 -7.51 -4.42
C ALA A 467 -14.80 -6.25 -3.70
N ILE A 468 -14.32 -5.08 -4.15
CA ILE A 468 -14.65 -3.78 -3.53
C ILE A 468 -15.38 -2.81 -4.46
N ILE A 469 -15.48 -3.10 -5.76
CA ILE A 469 -16.16 -2.21 -6.72
C ILE A 469 -17.64 -2.59 -6.77
N MET A 470 -18.51 -1.65 -6.39
CA MET A 470 -19.96 -1.85 -6.39
C MET A 470 -20.55 -1.80 -7.82
N LEU A 471 -21.41 -2.77 -8.11
CA LEU A 471 -22.13 -2.95 -9.37
C LEU A 471 -23.57 -2.42 -9.28
N GLU A 472 -24.25 -2.33 -10.42
CA GLU A 472 -25.63 -1.82 -10.51
C GLU A 472 -26.64 -2.57 -9.65
N ASP A 473 -26.48 -3.88 -9.52
CA ASP A 473 -27.29 -4.75 -8.67
C ASP A 473 -26.94 -4.67 -7.17
N ASN A 474 -26.05 -3.74 -6.80
CA ASN A 474 -25.46 -3.57 -5.46
C ASN A 474 -24.59 -4.75 -4.99
N SER A 475 -24.23 -5.68 -5.87
CA SER A 475 -23.18 -6.65 -5.60
C SER A 475 -21.80 -6.00 -5.75
N PHE A 476 -20.74 -6.72 -5.35
CA PHE A 476 -19.37 -6.23 -5.42
C PHE A 476 -18.51 -7.16 -6.26
N SER A 477 -17.63 -6.58 -7.06
CA SER A 477 -16.68 -7.31 -7.89
C SER A 477 -15.25 -6.83 -7.70
N LYS A 478 -14.31 -7.71 -8.06
CA LYS A 478 -12.87 -7.41 -8.13
C LYS A 478 -12.55 -6.94 -9.54
N VAL A 479 -11.52 -6.10 -9.67
CA VAL A 479 -10.98 -5.72 -10.97
C VAL A 479 -9.98 -6.78 -11.42
N ILE A 480 -10.27 -7.46 -12.53
CA ILE A 480 -9.33 -8.39 -13.17
C ILE A 480 -8.65 -7.64 -14.32
N ASP A 481 -7.32 -7.57 -14.27
CA ASP A 481 -6.50 -6.99 -15.34
C ASP A 481 -6.25 -8.07 -16.40
N GLU A 482 -6.97 -7.99 -17.52
CA GLU A 482 -6.85 -8.93 -18.64
C GLU A 482 -6.11 -8.24 -19.79
N ASN A 483 -4.82 -8.58 -19.99
CA ASN A 483 -4.01 -8.23 -21.17
C ASN A 483 -4.35 -6.87 -21.83
N ASN A 484 -4.35 -5.79 -21.02
CA ASN A 484 -4.64 -4.38 -21.37
C ASN A 484 -6.09 -3.87 -21.20
N GLY A 485 -6.95 -4.54 -20.44
CA GLY A 485 -8.33 -4.09 -20.13
C GLY A 485 -8.81 -4.46 -18.73
N SER A 486 -9.87 -3.79 -18.24
CA SER A 486 -10.57 -4.13 -17.00
C SER A 486 -11.71 -5.09 -17.29
N SER A 487 -11.98 -6.07 -16.43
CA SER A 487 -13.20 -6.89 -16.51
C SER A 487 -14.49 -6.14 -16.08
N LEU A 488 -14.39 -4.86 -15.74
CA LEU A 488 -15.48 -4.03 -15.21
C LEU A 488 -15.58 -2.73 -16.00
N TYR A 489 -16.80 -2.36 -16.36
CA TYR A 489 -17.10 -1.21 -17.19
C TYR A 489 -18.29 -0.42 -16.63
N PHE A 490 -18.37 0.85 -16.97
CA PHE A 490 -19.60 1.61 -16.81
C PHE A 490 -20.56 1.36 -17.98
N LYS A 491 -21.85 1.50 -17.69
CA LYS A 491 -22.92 1.45 -18.69
C LYS A 491 -22.76 2.62 -19.67
N PRO A 492 -22.91 2.44 -20.98
CA PRO A 492 -22.81 3.56 -21.92
C PRO A 492 -24.01 4.51 -21.77
N ASN A 493 -23.81 5.79 -22.05
CA ASN A 493 -24.85 6.82 -21.92
C ASN A 493 -25.95 6.68 -22.98
N GLU A 494 -25.59 6.16 -24.16
CA GLU A 494 -26.49 5.92 -25.29
C GLU A 494 -26.73 4.42 -25.47
N ASN A 495 -27.93 4.07 -25.94
CA ASN A 495 -28.35 2.69 -26.26
C ASN A 495 -28.14 1.69 -25.12
N ALA A 496 -28.22 2.19 -23.89
CA ALA A 496 -27.93 1.46 -22.66
C ALA A 496 -28.86 0.23 -22.44
N GLU A 497 -30.01 0.19 -23.13
CA GLU A 497 -31.00 -0.87 -23.02
C GLU A 497 -30.57 -2.19 -23.66
N ILE A 498 -29.62 -2.17 -24.60
CA ILE A 498 -29.18 -3.39 -25.31
C ILE A 498 -28.23 -4.25 -24.46
N TYR A 499 -27.63 -3.65 -23.44
CA TYR A 499 -26.69 -4.30 -22.54
C TYR A 499 -27.37 -4.99 -21.35
N LYS A 500 -28.67 -5.33 -21.47
CA LYS A 500 -29.42 -6.07 -20.45
C LYS A 500 -28.70 -7.37 -20.09
N GLY A 501 -28.38 -7.54 -18.81
CA GLY A 501 -27.71 -8.72 -18.27
C GLY A 501 -26.18 -8.62 -18.14
N TYR A 502 -25.56 -7.52 -18.62
CA TYR A 502 -24.16 -7.24 -18.32
C TYR A 502 -24.03 -6.50 -16.98
N ASN A 503 -23.05 -6.89 -16.17
CA ASN A 503 -22.84 -6.32 -14.84
C ASN A 503 -21.96 -5.06 -14.92
N PHE A 504 -22.61 -3.90 -14.85
CA PHE A 504 -21.93 -2.60 -14.86
C PHE A 504 -21.57 -2.11 -13.47
N VAL A 505 -20.50 -1.32 -13.40
CA VAL A 505 -20.20 -0.48 -12.24
C VAL A 505 -21.34 0.51 -12.03
N LYS A 506 -21.73 0.71 -10.77
CA LYS A 506 -22.83 1.60 -10.38
C LYS A 506 -22.66 3.00 -10.98
N ASP A 507 -23.64 3.44 -11.76
CA ASP A 507 -23.59 4.67 -12.55
C ASP A 507 -23.56 5.93 -11.69
N SER A 508 -24.10 5.87 -10.47
CA SER A 508 -24.10 6.99 -9.53
C SER A 508 -22.69 7.50 -9.18
N PHE A 509 -21.65 6.67 -9.29
CA PHE A 509 -20.27 7.08 -9.09
C PHE A 509 -19.75 8.03 -10.16
N ARG A 510 -20.40 8.12 -11.33
CA ARG A 510 -20.03 9.07 -12.38
C ARG A 510 -20.21 10.53 -11.97
N ASN A 511 -21.07 10.77 -10.99
CA ASN A 511 -21.34 12.12 -10.48
C ASN A 511 -20.14 12.70 -9.70
N ASP A 512 -19.16 11.89 -9.32
CA ASP A 512 -17.91 12.35 -8.69
C ASP A 512 -16.77 12.31 -9.73
N GLU A 513 -16.34 13.49 -10.16
CA GLU A 513 -15.29 13.67 -11.19
C GLU A 513 -13.95 13.01 -10.79
N GLU A 514 -13.62 13.02 -9.50
CA GLU A 514 -12.40 12.42 -8.99
C GLU A 514 -12.47 10.90 -9.08
N ILE A 515 -13.61 10.29 -8.74
CA ILE A 515 -13.84 8.85 -8.90
C ILE A 515 -13.79 8.45 -10.37
N CYS A 516 -14.42 9.22 -11.28
CA CYS A 516 -14.32 8.99 -12.71
C CYS A 516 -12.86 8.93 -13.19
N ASN A 517 -12.05 9.92 -12.81
CA ASN A 517 -10.65 9.97 -13.19
C ASN A 517 -9.85 8.79 -12.60
N ILE A 518 -10.12 8.41 -11.35
CA ILE A 518 -9.51 7.24 -10.71
C ILE A 518 -9.86 5.96 -11.47
N PHE A 519 -11.14 5.75 -11.78
CA PHE A 519 -11.65 4.55 -12.45
C PHE A 519 -11.10 4.43 -13.88
N GLN A 520 -11.02 5.54 -14.62
CA GLN A 520 -10.37 5.57 -15.94
C GLN A 520 -8.90 5.12 -15.88
N GLN A 521 -8.16 5.51 -14.83
CA GLN A 521 -6.75 5.15 -14.68
C GLN A 521 -6.53 3.67 -14.33
N ILE A 522 -7.56 2.96 -13.88
CA ILE A 522 -7.56 1.51 -13.68
C ILE A 522 -8.36 0.77 -14.76
N ASN A 523 -8.59 1.41 -15.91
CA ASN A 523 -9.31 0.91 -17.08
C ASN A 523 -10.81 0.59 -16.86
N ILE A 524 -11.43 1.08 -15.79
CA ILE A 524 -12.89 1.09 -15.66
C ILE A 524 -13.41 2.29 -16.46
N ILE A 525 -13.79 2.01 -17.70
CA ILE A 525 -14.31 2.97 -18.67
C ILE A 525 -15.69 2.56 -19.15
N GLU A 526 -16.30 3.35 -20.03
CA GLU A 526 -17.49 2.92 -20.76
C GLU A 526 -17.20 1.67 -21.59
N ILE A 527 -18.12 0.70 -21.56
CA ILE A 527 -17.98 -0.51 -22.37
C ILE A 527 -17.99 -0.14 -23.86
N ASP A 528 -17.04 -0.70 -24.61
CA ASP A 528 -17.00 -0.58 -26.07
C ASP A 528 -17.82 -1.73 -26.70
N MET A 529 -18.46 -1.48 -27.85
CA MET A 529 -19.27 -2.48 -28.52
C MET A 529 -18.49 -3.76 -28.87
N ILE A 530 -17.22 -3.64 -29.25
CA ILE A 530 -16.35 -4.77 -29.57
C ILE A 530 -16.10 -5.63 -28.32
N VAL A 531 -15.93 -4.98 -27.15
CA VAL A 531 -15.80 -5.66 -25.86
C VAL A 531 -17.10 -6.40 -25.53
N PHE A 532 -18.25 -5.73 -25.66
CA PHE A 532 -19.56 -6.34 -25.43
C PHE A 532 -19.80 -7.58 -26.31
N ILE A 533 -19.44 -7.50 -27.59
CA ILE A 533 -19.53 -8.65 -28.51
C ILE A 533 -18.66 -9.81 -28.02
N ASN A 534 -17.41 -9.53 -27.67
CA ASN A 534 -16.42 -10.55 -27.34
C ASN A 534 -16.63 -11.21 -25.97
N GLU A 535 -17.06 -10.44 -24.96
CA GLU A 535 -17.23 -10.93 -23.60
C GLU A 535 -18.65 -11.45 -23.34
N TYR A 536 -19.68 -10.78 -23.88
CA TYR A 536 -21.08 -11.10 -23.59
C TYR A 536 -21.75 -11.88 -24.71
N ILE A 537 -21.86 -11.31 -25.91
CA ILE A 537 -22.60 -11.94 -27.02
C ILE A 537 -21.98 -13.29 -27.40
N LYS A 538 -20.65 -13.36 -27.46
CA LYS A 538 -19.91 -14.59 -27.74
C LYS A 538 -20.18 -15.68 -26.71
N GLU A 539 -20.24 -15.35 -25.42
CA GLU A 539 -20.54 -16.31 -24.36
C GLU A 539 -22.02 -16.68 -24.30
N TYR A 540 -22.91 -15.71 -24.56
CA TYR A 540 -24.35 -15.92 -24.64
C TYR A 540 -24.69 -17.02 -25.66
N TYR A 541 -24.08 -16.99 -26.85
CA TYR A 541 -24.32 -17.98 -27.91
C TYR A 541 -23.49 -19.27 -27.80
N LYS A 542 -22.50 -19.35 -26.90
CA LYS A 542 -21.82 -20.62 -26.57
C LYS A 542 -22.65 -21.51 -25.65
N LYS A 543 -23.51 -20.93 -24.82
CA LYS A 543 -24.42 -21.66 -23.92
C LYS A 543 -25.62 -22.14 -24.75
N GLU A 544 -25.70 -23.44 -24.95
CA GLU A 544 -26.55 -24.18 -25.91
C GLU A 544 -28.02 -23.74 -26.07
N ASN A 545 -28.52 -23.82 -27.33
CA ASN A 545 -29.92 -23.93 -27.78
C ASN A 545 -30.97 -23.03 -27.10
N ILE A 546 -30.85 -21.71 -27.25
CA ILE A 546 -31.97 -20.81 -26.98
C ILE A 546 -32.82 -20.69 -28.26
N SER A 547 -34.10 -21.03 -28.16
CA SER A 547 -35.11 -20.59 -29.13
C SER A 547 -35.02 -19.06 -29.20
N LEU A 548 -34.50 -18.54 -30.31
CA LEU A 548 -34.24 -17.10 -30.46
C LEU A 548 -35.43 -16.27 -29.98
N GLY A 549 -35.20 -15.37 -29.02
CA GLY A 549 -36.00 -14.17 -28.92
C GLY A 549 -35.61 -13.28 -30.09
N LEU A 550 -36.29 -13.40 -31.23
CA LEU A 550 -35.97 -12.66 -32.45
C LEU A 550 -35.89 -11.15 -32.19
N ASP A 551 -36.74 -10.63 -31.30
CA ASP A 551 -36.77 -9.21 -30.98
C ASP A 551 -35.45 -8.75 -30.31
N VAL A 552 -34.94 -9.48 -29.31
CA VAL A 552 -33.65 -9.17 -28.66
C VAL A 552 -32.48 -9.33 -29.62
N TYR A 553 -32.53 -10.33 -30.49
CA TYR A 553 -31.51 -10.51 -31.53
C TYR A 553 -31.45 -9.31 -32.48
N PHE A 554 -32.60 -8.85 -32.97
CA PHE A 554 -32.66 -7.72 -33.91
C PHE A 554 -32.35 -6.39 -33.23
N GLU A 555 -32.67 -6.21 -31.94
CA GLU A 555 -32.18 -5.08 -31.14
C GLU A 555 -30.63 -5.03 -31.14
N TRP A 556 -29.96 -6.16 -30.89
CA TRP A 556 -28.49 -6.22 -30.98
C TRP A 556 -27.97 -6.01 -32.40
N PHE A 557 -28.65 -6.58 -33.39
CA PHE A 557 -28.22 -6.47 -34.78
C PHE A 557 -28.31 -5.02 -35.29
N ASP A 558 -29.41 -4.32 -35.01
CA ASP A 558 -29.61 -2.91 -35.40
C ASP A 558 -28.56 -1.99 -34.77
N GLU A 559 -28.22 -2.21 -33.50
CA GLU A 559 -27.20 -1.42 -32.80
C GLU A 559 -25.80 -1.70 -33.33
N ILE A 560 -25.46 -2.97 -33.57
CA ILE A 560 -24.20 -3.36 -34.18
C ILE A 560 -24.08 -2.76 -35.58
N LEU A 561 -25.18 -2.75 -36.35
CA LEU A 561 -25.23 -2.17 -37.69
C LEU A 561 -25.08 -0.64 -37.66
N SER A 562 -25.73 0.02 -36.70
CA SER A 562 -25.62 1.47 -36.48
C SER A 562 -24.19 1.86 -36.06
N TYR A 563 -23.59 1.09 -35.15
CA TYR A 563 -22.18 1.24 -34.77
C TYR A 563 -21.26 1.02 -35.97
N TYR A 564 -21.52 0.01 -36.80
CA TYR A 564 -20.79 -0.21 -38.05
C TYR A 564 -20.91 0.98 -39.02
N GLU A 565 -22.10 1.56 -39.19
CA GLU A 565 -22.35 2.72 -40.06
C GLU A 565 -21.59 3.96 -39.59
N ALA A 566 -21.54 4.19 -38.28
CA ALA A 566 -20.81 5.30 -37.69
C ALA A 566 -19.27 5.16 -37.82
N LEU A 567 -18.76 3.95 -38.04
CA LEU A 567 -17.32 3.69 -38.11
C LEU A 567 -16.72 3.96 -39.50
N ASN A 568 -15.55 4.61 -39.51
CA ASN A 568 -14.75 4.74 -40.71
C ASN A 568 -14.01 3.42 -41.01
N ASN A 569 -14.14 2.92 -42.25
CA ASN A 569 -13.60 1.62 -42.69
C ASN A 569 -12.06 1.44 -42.58
N LYS A 570 -11.32 2.52 -42.30
CA LYS A 570 -9.87 2.48 -42.05
C LYS A 570 -9.49 2.34 -40.58
N THR A 571 -10.43 2.46 -39.64
CA THR A 571 -10.13 2.46 -38.21
C THR A 571 -9.83 1.05 -37.68
N ALA A 572 -9.08 0.99 -36.58
CA ALA A 572 -8.86 -0.25 -35.85
C ALA A 572 -10.18 -0.83 -35.29
N GLN A 573 -11.08 0.02 -34.82
CA GLN A 573 -12.41 -0.38 -34.35
C GLN A 573 -13.23 -1.07 -35.45
N TYR A 574 -13.24 -0.53 -36.67
CA TYR A 574 -13.91 -1.17 -37.81
C TYR A 574 -13.38 -2.59 -38.07
N LYS A 575 -12.05 -2.73 -38.14
CA LYS A 575 -11.41 -4.03 -38.36
C LYS A 575 -11.68 -5.00 -37.20
N GLY A 576 -11.65 -4.48 -35.97
CA GLY A 576 -11.93 -5.24 -34.75
C GLY A 576 -13.36 -5.77 -34.72
N LEU A 577 -14.35 -4.91 -34.97
CA LEU A 577 -15.77 -5.26 -35.04
C LEU A 577 -16.03 -6.39 -36.03
N ILE A 578 -15.59 -6.22 -37.29
CA ILE A 578 -15.78 -7.22 -38.35
C ILE A 578 -15.13 -8.55 -37.97
N LYS A 579 -13.91 -8.51 -37.42
CA LYS A 579 -13.20 -9.72 -36.99
C LYS A 579 -13.93 -10.43 -35.85
N SER A 580 -14.39 -9.70 -34.83
CA SER A 580 -15.12 -10.28 -33.69
C SER A 580 -16.39 -11.00 -34.14
N LEU A 581 -17.17 -10.37 -35.05
CA LEU A 581 -18.41 -10.93 -35.58
C LEU A 581 -18.17 -12.12 -36.53
N GLN A 582 -17.06 -12.12 -37.28
CA GLN A 582 -16.65 -13.24 -38.14
C GLN A 582 -16.35 -14.52 -37.37
N GLU A 583 -15.89 -14.41 -36.12
CA GLU A 583 -15.49 -15.55 -35.30
C GLU A 583 -16.67 -16.24 -34.60
N ILE A 584 -17.84 -15.61 -34.53
CA ILE A 584 -19.01 -16.08 -33.78
C ILE A 584 -20.18 -16.51 -34.71
N PRO A 585 -20.98 -17.51 -34.31
CA PRO A 585 -22.21 -17.86 -35.03
C PRO A 585 -23.30 -16.81 -34.72
N PHE A 586 -23.42 -15.79 -35.57
CA PHE A 586 -24.30 -14.63 -35.34
C PHE A 586 -25.30 -14.36 -36.49
N ILE A 587 -25.16 -14.98 -37.65
CA ILE A 587 -26.05 -14.75 -38.80
C ILE A 587 -27.08 -15.87 -38.93
N ILE A 588 -28.34 -15.51 -39.16
CA ILE A 588 -29.50 -16.39 -39.20
C ILE A 588 -29.69 -17.00 -40.59
N SER A 589 -29.87 -18.32 -40.60
CA SER A 589 -30.59 -19.03 -41.67
C SER A 589 -31.93 -19.53 -41.14
N SER A 590 -32.89 -19.73 -42.04
CA SER A 590 -34.18 -20.34 -41.70
C SER A 590 -34.41 -21.64 -42.49
N LYS A 591 -35.01 -22.63 -41.83
CA LYS A 591 -35.43 -23.89 -42.43
C LYS A 591 -36.59 -24.47 -41.63
N ASP A 592 -37.66 -24.88 -42.31
CA ASP A 592 -38.86 -25.48 -41.70
C ASP A 592 -39.44 -24.62 -40.54
N ASP A 593 -39.59 -23.30 -40.76
CA ASP A 593 -40.04 -22.30 -39.77
C ASP A 593 -39.17 -22.21 -38.49
N LYS A 594 -37.94 -22.71 -38.53
CA LYS A 594 -36.94 -22.60 -37.45
C LYS A 594 -35.75 -21.78 -37.89
N TYR A 595 -35.14 -21.08 -36.94
CA TYR A 595 -33.98 -20.22 -37.15
C TYR A 595 -32.71 -20.83 -36.56
N TYR A 596 -31.60 -20.72 -37.28
CA TYR A 596 -30.30 -21.27 -36.89
C TYR A 596 -29.20 -20.22 -37.09
N LEU A 597 -28.33 -20.09 -36.09
CA LEU A 597 -27.18 -19.17 -36.14
C LEU A 597 -25.95 -19.85 -36.73
N HIS A 598 -25.30 -19.14 -37.65
CA HIS A 598 -24.09 -19.59 -38.34
C HIS A 598 -23.05 -18.48 -38.37
N LYS A 599 -21.80 -18.89 -38.61
CA LYS A 599 -20.77 -17.93 -39.00
C LYS A 599 -21.11 -17.38 -40.37
N ALA A 600 -20.84 -16.10 -40.59
CA ALA A 600 -21.19 -15.44 -41.84
C ALA A 600 -20.61 -16.14 -43.07
N ASN A 601 -19.36 -16.63 -43.00
CA ASN A 601 -18.69 -17.34 -44.09
C ASN A 601 -19.20 -18.75 -44.40
N GLU A 602 -20.13 -19.28 -43.60
CA GLU A 602 -20.82 -20.55 -43.86
C GLU A 602 -22.11 -20.37 -44.67
N LEU A 603 -22.53 -19.12 -44.89
CA LEU A 603 -23.81 -18.78 -45.53
C LEU A 603 -23.61 -18.17 -46.91
N TYR A 604 -24.54 -18.49 -47.80
CA TYR A 604 -24.67 -17.90 -49.13
C TYR A 604 -25.91 -17.01 -49.21
N PHE A 605 -25.86 -15.94 -49.99
CA PHE A 605 -27.07 -15.23 -50.40
C PHE A 605 -27.89 -16.13 -51.34
N ASP A 606 -29.18 -16.27 -51.05
CA ASP A 606 -30.08 -17.06 -51.89
C ASP A 606 -30.41 -16.30 -53.18
N LYS A 607 -29.79 -16.71 -54.28
CA LYS A 607 -30.07 -16.21 -55.64
C LYS A 607 -31.00 -17.18 -56.39
N ASN A 608 -32.06 -17.65 -55.72
CA ASN A 608 -32.91 -18.76 -56.15
C ASN A 608 -32.14 -20.09 -56.28
N LEU A 609 -31.19 -20.30 -55.37
CA LEU A 609 -30.34 -21.49 -55.30
C LEU A 609 -30.83 -22.50 -54.28
N SER A 610 -31.53 -22.07 -53.22
CA SER A 610 -32.01 -22.95 -52.15
C SER A 610 -32.74 -24.19 -52.67
N ASP A 611 -33.69 -23.98 -53.58
CA ASP A 611 -34.48 -25.04 -54.21
C ASP A 611 -33.66 -26.00 -55.09
N LEU A 612 -32.52 -25.56 -55.65
CA LEU A 612 -31.61 -26.40 -56.42
C LEU A 612 -30.80 -27.36 -55.53
N TYR A 613 -30.52 -26.95 -54.29
CA TYR A 613 -29.71 -27.70 -53.33
C TYR A 613 -30.53 -28.48 -52.29
N GLU A 614 -31.87 -28.35 -52.35
CA GLU A 614 -32.78 -28.99 -51.41
C GLU A 614 -32.62 -30.52 -51.40
N GLY A 615 -32.30 -31.08 -50.22
CA GLY A 615 -32.10 -32.52 -50.05
C GLY A 615 -30.84 -33.09 -50.72
N ILE A 616 -29.93 -32.22 -51.20
CA ILE A 616 -28.68 -32.61 -51.87
C ILE A 616 -27.47 -32.37 -50.96
N SER A 617 -27.41 -31.21 -50.32
CA SER A 617 -26.24 -30.79 -49.53
C SER A 617 -26.64 -30.03 -48.27
N ASP A 618 -25.67 -29.88 -47.36
CA ASP A 618 -25.78 -29.02 -46.18
C ASP A 618 -25.39 -27.55 -46.48
N ILE A 619 -25.50 -27.10 -47.74
CA ILE A 619 -25.31 -25.68 -48.08
C ILE A 619 -26.42 -24.88 -47.40
N LYS A 620 -26.02 -23.81 -46.73
CA LYS A 620 -26.90 -22.95 -45.95
C LYS A 620 -27.03 -21.60 -46.61
N PHE A 621 -28.26 -21.10 -46.64
CA PHE A 621 -28.58 -19.78 -47.18
C PHE A 621 -29.00 -18.86 -46.05
N ILE A 622 -28.58 -17.60 -46.12
CA ILE A 622 -29.07 -16.57 -45.21
C ILE A 622 -30.56 -16.30 -45.47
N ASP A 623 -31.35 -16.12 -44.40
CA ASP A 623 -32.73 -15.62 -44.53
C ASP A 623 -32.72 -14.11 -44.75
N TYR A 624 -32.29 -13.67 -45.94
CA TYR A 624 -32.16 -12.25 -46.25
C TYR A 624 -33.48 -11.49 -46.18
N LYS A 625 -34.61 -12.18 -46.41
CA LYS A 625 -35.94 -11.59 -46.30
C LYS A 625 -36.25 -11.22 -44.85
N LEU A 626 -36.00 -12.13 -43.90
CA LEU A 626 -36.17 -11.84 -42.48
C LEU A 626 -35.39 -10.59 -42.06
N TYR A 627 -34.13 -10.46 -42.50
CA TYR A 627 -33.33 -9.26 -42.21
C TYR A 627 -33.94 -7.99 -42.81
N ARG A 628 -34.37 -8.01 -44.07
CA ARG A 628 -35.02 -6.84 -44.69
C ARG A 628 -36.32 -6.44 -44.00
N ASP A 629 -37.07 -7.42 -43.48
CA ASP A 629 -38.34 -7.18 -42.82
C ASP A 629 -38.18 -6.68 -41.37
N ARG A 630 -37.05 -6.97 -40.71
CA ARG A 630 -36.84 -6.73 -39.28
C ARG A 630 -35.78 -5.66 -38.94
N VAL A 631 -34.77 -5.47 -39.78
CA VAL A 631 -33.66 -4.54 -39.54
C VAL A 631 -34.07 -3.13 -39.96
N ASN A 632 -33.88 -2.17 -39.07
CA ASN A 632 -34.20 -0.76 -39.33
C ASN A 632 -33.07 -0.04 -40.09
N SER A 633 -32.80 -0.46 -41.33
CA SER A 633 -31.76 0.15 -42.17
C SER A 633 -32.08 0.08 -43.66
N ASN A 634 -31.33 0.82 -44.48
CA ASN A 634 -31.38 0.67 -45.93
C ASN A 634 -30.80 -0.69 -46.36
N ASP A 635 -31.49 -1.37 -47.27
CA ASP A 635 -31.09 -2.63 -47.92
C ASP A 635 -29.62 -2.63 -48.40
N SER A 636 -29.14 -1.52 -48.98
CA SER A 636 -27.74 -1.42 -49.44
C SER A 636 -26.73 -1.46 -48.29
N LEU A 637 -27.03 -0.84 -47.15
CA LEU A 637 -26.16 -0.86 -45.97
C LEU A 637 -26.12 -2.27 -45.37
N LEU A 638 -27.29 -2.87 -45.16
CA LEU A 638 -27.46 -4.25 -44.67
C LEU A 638 -26.71 -5.26 -45.55
N PHE A 639 -26.92 -5.18 -46.87
CA PHE A 639 -26.25 -6.04 -47.83
C PHE A 639 -24.73 -5.92 -47.72
N ASN A 640 -24.20 -4.70 -47.76
CA ASN A 640 -22.76 -4.46 -47.67
C ASN A 640 -22.18 -4.94 -46.33
N PHE A 641 -22.90 -4.76 -45.23
CA PHE A 641 -22.48 -5.24 -43.91
C PHE A 641 -22.34 -6.77 -43.88
N LEU A 642 -23.37 -7.50 -44.33
CA LEU A 642 -23.35 -8.96 -44.38
C LEU A 642 -22.23 -9.52 -45.28
N ILE A 643 -21.97 -8.88 -46.42
CA ILE A 643 -20.83 -9.20 -47.30
C ILE A 643 -19.50 -9.02 -46.55
N LYS A 644 -19.35 -7.91 -45.81
CA LYS A 644 -18.14 -7.63 -45.03
C LYS A 644 -17.93 -8.62 -43.90
N LEU A 645 -19.01 -9.08 -43.27
CA LEU A 645 -18.96 -10.18 -42.32
C LEU A 645 -18.55 -11.50 -42.97
N GLY A 646 -18.77 -11.66 -44.28
CA GLY A 646 -18.29 -12.81 -45.05
C GLY A 646 -19.39 -13.68 -45.63
N VAL A 647 -20.66 -13.25 -45.58
CA VAL A 647 -21.75 -13.93 -46.29
C VAL A 647 -21.44 -13.92 -47.78
N VAL A 648 -21.45 -15.10 -48.40
CA VAL A 648 -20.94 -15.30 -49.76
C VAL A 648 -21.98 -14.83 -50.78
N ASN A 649 -21.67 -13.77 -51.53
CA ASN A 649 -22.48 -13.29 -52.66
C ASN A 649 -22.01 -13.91 -53.98
N GLY A 650 -22.14 -15.23 -54.04
CA GLY A 650 -21.76 -16.05 -55.18
C GLY A 650 -22.53 -17.36 -55.16
N VAL A 651 -22.18 -18.25 -56.08
CA VAL A 651 -22.69 -19.63 -56.07
C VAL A 651 -21.73 -20.52 -55.27
N PRO A 652 -22.22 -21.58 -54.61
CA PRO A 652 -21.36 -22.61 -54.03
C PRO A 652 -20.51 -23.26 -55.13
N PHE A 653 -19.20 -23.36 -54.92
CA PHE A 653 -18.26 -23.81 -55.95
C PHE A 653 -17.16 -24.74 -55.44
N SER A 654 -16.61 -25.55 -56.36
CA SER A 654 -15.39 -26.32 -56.20
C SER A 654 -14.35 -25.90 -57.25
N ASN A 655 -13.06 -25.97 -56.92
CA ASN A 655 -11.98 -25.85 -57.92
C ASN A 655 -11.57 -27.25 -58.37
N GLU A 656 -11.84 -27.56 -59.64
CA GLU A 656 -11.70 -28.89 -60.22
C GLU A 656 -10.29 -29.13 -60.76
N TYR A 657 -9.70 -30.25 -60.36
CA TYR A 657 -8.38 -30.65 -60.83
C TYR A 657 -8.41 -31.03 -62.31
N ILE A 658 -7.38 -30.60 -63.05
CA ILE A 658 -7.10 -31.05 -64.41
C ILE A 658 -5.95 -32.06 -64.43
N SER A 659 -6.06 -33.07 -65.28
CA SER A 659 -5.07 -34.13 -65.41
C SER A 659 -3.73 -33.61 -65.94
N GLU A 660 -2.62 -34.26 -65.57
CA GLU A 660 -1.30 -33.86 -66.06
C GLU A 660 -1.18 -34.04 -67.58
N GLY A 661 -1.91 -35.00 -68.17
CA GLY A 661 -2.02 -35.16 -69.62
C GLY A 661 -2.61 -33.92 -70.30
N LEU A 662 -3.69 -33.35 -69.73
CA LEU A 662 -4.29 -32.13 -70.25
C LEU A 662 -3.33 -30.95 -70.11
N LYS A 663 -2.73 -30.75 -68.93
CA LYS A 663 -1.74 -29.67 -68.71
C LYS A 663 -0.59 -29.76 -69.71
N SER A 664 -0.03 -30.96 -69.90
CA SER A 664 1.04 -31.21 -70.87
C SER A 664 0.62 -30.86 -72.30
N SER A 665 -0.59 -31.25 -72.70
CA SER A 665 -1.13 -30.92 -74.03
C SER A 665 -1.30 -29.42 -74.24
N LEU A 666 -1.75 -28.67 -73.22
CA LEU A 666 -1.91 -27.22 -73.28
C LEU A 666 -0.55 -26.51 -73.39
N ARG A 667 0.46 -26.95 -72.63
CA ARG A 667 1.83 -26.44 -72.76
C ARG A 667 2.43 -26.73 -74.13
N ALA A 668 2.21 -27.95 -74.64
CA ALA A 668 2.73 -28.39 -75.93
C ALA A 668 2.15 -27.60 -77.10
N LYS A 669 0.87 -27.16 -77.03
CA LYS A 669 0.27 -26.25 -78.03
C LYS A 669 1.06 -24.95 -78.18
N MET A 670 1.65 -24.45 -77.10
CA MET A 670 2.50 -23.26 -77.09
C MET A 670 4.00 -23.57 -77.28
N GLY A 671 4.37 -24.81 -77.60
CA GLY A 671 5.76 -25.23 -77.83
C GLY A 671 6.57 -25.54 -76.56
N PHE A 672 5.94 -25.64 -75.38
CA PHE A 672 6.62 -25.95 -74.13
C PHE A 672 6.51 -27.44 -73.77
N THR A 673 7.64 -28.12 -73.62
CA THR A 673 7.72 -29.58 -73.34
C THR A 673 8.30 -29.92 -71.96
N LYS A 674 8.81 -28.92 -71.22
CA LYS A 674 9.40 -29.10 -69.88
C LYS A 674 8.40 -28.76 -68.78
N SER A 675 8.60 -29.35 -67.60
CA SER A 675 7.78 -29.06 -66.41
C SER A 675 7.97 -27.61 -65.92
N PRO A 676 6.89 -26.89 -65.56
CA PRO A 676 6.97 -25.51 -65.06
C PRO A 676 7.54 -25.40 -63.65
N TYR A 677 8.05 -24.22 -63.29
CA TYR A 677 8.48 -23.89 -61.92
C TYR A 677 7.34 -23.46 -60.99
N GLY A 678 6.22 -22.99 -61.56
CA GLY A 678 5.02 -22.56 -60.85
C GLY A 678 3.79 -22.72 -61.74
N GLN A 679 2.62 -22.97 -61.16
CA GLN A 679 1.39 -23.26 -61.88
C GLN A 679 0.17 -22.72 -61.11
N GLU A 680 -0.78 -22.14 -61.83
CA GLU A 680 -2.10 -21.76 -61.29
C GLU A 680 -3.20 -22.32 -62.21
N ILE A 681 -4.29 -22.80 -61.61
CA ILE A 681 -5.42 -23.38 -62.34
C ILE A 681 -6.70 -22.77 -61.79
N ASN A 682 -7.47 -22.13 -62.68
CA ASN A 682 -8.82 -21.68 -62.40
C ASN A 682 -9.78 -22.54 -63.21
N ASN A 683 -10.47 -23.48 -62.56
CA ASN A 683 -11.42 -24.38 -63.20
C ASN A 683 -12.57 -24.65 -62.23
N TYR A 684 -13.55 -23.74 -62.20
CA TYR A 684 -14.59 -23.80 -61.20
C TYR A 684 -15.79 -24.62 -61.70
N SER A 685 -16.45 -25.30 -60.78
CA SER A 685 -17.74 -25.97 -61.01
C SER A 685 -18.71 -25.59 -59.90
N LEU A 686 -20.01 -25.65 -60.19
CA LEU A 686 -21.03 -25.64 -59.14
C LEU A 686 -20.76 -26.83 -58.21
N LEU A 687 -20.75 -26.56 -56.90
CA LEU A 687 -20.56 -27.61 -55.91
C LEU A 687 -21.72 -28.61 -56.01
N TYR A 688 -21.46 -29.91 -55.92
CA TYR A 688 -22.46 -30.98 -56.06
C TYR A 688 -23.23 -31.02 -57.41
N LEU A 689 -22.71 -30.43 -58.50
CA LEU A 689 -23.39 -30.39 -59.80
C LEU A 689 -23.95 -31.73 -60.28
N GLU A 690 -23.18 -32.82 -60.17
CA GLU A 690 -23.65 -34.14 -60.59
C GLU A 690 -24.84 -34.64 -59.76
N GLU A 691 -24.87 -34.33 -58.46
CA GLU A 691 -25.97 -34.70 -57.58
C GLU A 691 -27.21 -33.84 -57.84
N ILE A 692 -27.01 -32.55 -58.11
CA ILE A 692 -28.06 -31.64 -58.59
C ILE A 692 -28.72 -32.22 -59.84
N ILE A 693 -27.92 -32.65 -60.83
CA ILE A 693 -28.44 -33.26 -62.05
C ILE A 693 -29.19 -34.58 -61.77
N LYS A 694 -28.70 -35.43 -60.86
CA LYS A 694 -29.36 -36.70 -60.49
C LYS A 694 -30.72 -36.52 -59.83
N LYS A 695 -30.92 -35.43 -59.08
CA LYS A 695 -32.16 -35.13 -58.33
C LYS A 695 -33.02 -34.03 -58.98
N LEU A 696 -32.67 -33.62 -60.19
CA LEU A 696 -33.29 -32.50 -60.88
C LEU A 696 -34.78 -32.74 -61.11
N THR A 697 -35.64 -31.82 -60.68
CA THR A 697 -37.05 -31.78 -61.07
C THR A 697 -37.22 -31.03 -62.40
N PRO A 698 -38.37 -31.16 -63.11
CA PRO A 698 -38.64 -30.38 -64.32
C PRO A 698 -38.48 -28.86 -64.13
N GLU A 699 -38.87 -28.37 -62.96
CA GLU A 699 -38.76 -26.96 -62.58
C GLU A 699 -37.30 -26.58 -62.29
N ASN A 700 -36.58 -27.42 -61.52
CA ASN A 700 -35.16 -27.19 -61.23
C ASN A 700 -34.26 -27.27 -62.47
N SER A 701 -34.68 -28.01 -63.51
CA SER A 701 -34.00 -28.01 -64.81
C SER A 701 -33.96 -26.63 -65.45
N LYS A 702 -35.10 -25.92 -65.45
CA LYS A 702 -35.20 -24.56 -65.96
C LYS A 702 -34.42 -23.58 -65.09
N ARG A 703 -34.49 -23.72 -63.77
CA ARG A 703 -33.75 -22.87 -62.82
C ARG A 703 -32.24 -23.03 -62.95
N LEU A 704 -31.74 -24.25 -63.13
CA LEU A 704 -30.33 -24.49 -63.42
C LEU A 704 -29.91 -23.81 -64.73
N TRP A 705 -30.75 -23.88 -65.77
CA TRP A 705 -30.49 -23.18 -67.03
C TRP A 705 -30.48 -21.64 -66.87
N GLU A 706 -31.43 -21.08 -66.12
CA GLU A 706 -31.50 -19.64 -65.84
C GLU A 706 -30.27 -19.17 -65.04
N LEU A 707 -29.87 -19.94 -64.02
CA LEU A 707 -28.66 -19.69 -63.25
C LEU A 707 -27.42 -19.65 -64.15
N LEU A 708 -27.21 -20.68 -64.97
CA LEU A 708 -26.08 -20.75 -65.90
C LEU A 708 -26.09 -19.60 -66.91
N SER A 709 -27.28 -19.23 -67.39
CA SER A 709 -27.47 -18.10 -68.29
C SER A 709 -27.10 -16.78 -67.61
N ALA A 710 -27.50 -16.57 -66.36
CA ALA A 710 -27.16 -15.38 -65.59
C ALA A 710 -25.64 -15.33 -65.28
N MET A 711 -25.04 -16.45 -64.90
CA MET A 711 -23.60 -16.56 -64.65
C MET A 711 -22.78 -16.19 -65.89
N LEU A 712 -23.25 -16.50 -67.11
CA LEU A 712 -22.56 -16.13 -68.36
C LEU A 712 -22.55 -14.63 -68.67
N GLU A 713 -23.48 -13.86 -68.10
CA GLU A 713 -23.51 -12.41 -68.27
C GLU A 713 -22.60 -11.68 -67.28
N ASP A 714 -22.14 -12.36 -66.22
CA ASP A 714 -21.25 -11.81 -65.21
C ASP A 714 -19.82 -12.36 -65.38
N ILE A 715 -18.89 -11.45 -65.64
CA ILE A 715 -17.48 -11.77 -65.93
C ILE A 715 -16.77 -12.49 -64.79
N SER A 716 -17.28 -12.37 -63.55
CA SER A 716 -16.73 -13.06 -62.38
C SER A 716 -16.87 -14.59 -62.47
N PHE A 717 -17.83 -15.10 -63.25
CA PHE A 717 -18.02 -16.54 -63.45
C PHE A 717 -17.33 -17.09 -64.71
N LYS A 718 -16.45 -16.31 -65.36
CA LYS A 718 -15.73 -16.74 -66.58
C LYS A 718 -15.11 -18.15 -66.44
N TYR A 719 -14.46 -18.42 -65.30
CA TYR A 719 -13.74 -19.68 -65.07
C TYR A 719 -14.63 -20.89 -64.77
N TYR A 720 -15.95 -20.70 -64.70
CA TYR A 720 -16.94 -21.80 -64.64
C TYR A 720 -17.26 -22.36 -66.02
N PHE A 721 -17.11 -21.55 -67.07
CA PHE A 721 -17.39 -21.93 -68.46
C PHE A 721 -16.11 -22.17 -69.26
N THR A 722 -15.01 -21.52 -68.89
CA THR A 722 -13.71 -21.65 -69.55
C THR A 722 -12.60 -21.74 -68.51
N GLY A 723 -12.03 -22.93 -68.35
CA GLY A 723 -10.89 -23.14 -67.47
C GLY A 723 -9.65 -22.38 -67.96
N GLU A 724 -8.84 -21.91 -67.01
CA GLU A 724 -7.58 -21.21 -67.27
C GLU A 724 -6.44 -21.98 -66.62
N TYR A 725 -5.41 -22.26 -67.41
CA TYR A 725 -4.17 -22.85 -66.92
C TYR A 725 -3.03 -21.88 -67.14
N LYS A 726 -2.42 -21.45 -66.04
CA LYS A 726 -1.22 -20.60 -66.04
C LYS A 726 -0.02 -21.39 -65.58
N TRP A 727 1.12 -21.16 -66.22
CA TRP A 727 2.37 -21.75 -65.79
C TRP A 727 3.54 -20.79 -66.00
N HIS A 728 4.52 -20.90 -65.11
CA HIS A 728 5.73 -20.10 -65.15
C HIS A 728 6.87 -20.86 -65.83
N TYR A 729 7.42 -20.27 -66.89
CA TYR A 729 8.56 -20.81 -67.62
C TYR A 729 9.48 -19.67 -68.08
N ASP A 730 10.79 -19.83 -67.87
CA ASP A 730 11.83 -18.88 -68.27
C ASP A 730 11.59 -17.41 -67.87
N GLY A 731 11.06 -17.19 -66.65
CA GLY A 731 10.83 -15.86 -66.09
C GLY A 731 9.49 -15.21 -66.48
N TYR A 732 8.64 -15.88 -67.26
CA TYR A 732 7.34 -15.37 -67.70
C TYR A 732 6.19 -16.32 -67.35
N TRP A 733 5.02 -15.75 -67.12
CA TRP A 733 3.76 -16.50 -66.99
C TRP A 733 3.12 -16.66 -68.36
N HIS A 734 2.86 -17.91 -68.73
CA HIS A 734 2.07 -18.29 -69.89
C HIS A 734 0.67 -18.70 -69.44
N THR A 735 -0.33 -18.48 -70.29
CA THR A 735 -1.73 -18.77 -70.01
C THR A 735 -2.36 -19.44 -71.21
N GLU A 736 -3.05 -20.56 -71.00
CA GLU A 736 -3.90 -21.19 -71.99
C GLU A 736 -5.29 -21.47 -71.43
N TYR A 737 -6.28 -21.39 -72.30
CA TYR A 737 -7.68 -21.60 -71.94
C TYR A 737 -8.17 -22.95 -72.44
N PHE A 738 -9.04 -23.59 -71.66
CA PHE A 738 -9.63 -24.89 -71.98
C PHE A 738 -11.10 -24.92 -71.57
N GLN A 739 -11.84 -25.93 -72.05
CA GLN A 739 -13.23 -26.11 -71.65
C GLN A 739 -13.29 -26.55 -70.18
N SER A 740 -14.15 -25.92 -69.37
CA SER A 740 -14.24 -26.25 -67.95
C SER A 740 -14.87 -27.62 -67.69
N ASN A 741 -14.54 -28.22 -66.55
CA ASN A 741 -15.14 -29.49 -66.12
C ASN A 741 -16.67 -29.39 -65.99
N MET A 742 -17.17 -28.23 -65.54
CA MET A 742 -18.62 -27.98 -65.41
C MET A 742 -19.34 -28.18 -66.75
N ILE A 743 -18.78 -27.63 -67.84
CA ILE A 743 -19.36 -27.75 -69.18
C ILE A 743 -19.22 -29.17 -69.72
N ASP A 744 -18.13 -29.86 -69.43
CA ASP A 744 -17.98 -31.29 -69.77
C ASP A 744 -19.08 -32.15 -69.14
N ILE A 745 -19.40 -31.92 -67.86
CA ILE A 745 -20.48 -32.61 -67.15
C ILE A 745 -21.83 -32.27 -67.79
N LEU A 746 -22.12 -30.98 -67.97
CA LEU A 746 -23.40 -30.51 -68.54
C LEU A 746 -23.65 -31.02 -69.96
N LYS A 747 -22.61 -31.19 -70.80
CA LYS A 747 -22.73 -31.79 -72.14
C LYS A 747 -23.01 -33.29 -72.10
N LYS A 748 -22.41 -34.01 -71.15
CA LYS A 748 -22.48 -35.47 -71.06
C LYS A 748 -23.79 -35.96 -70.45
N GLU A 749 -24.31 -35.23 -69.47
CA GLU A 749 -25.47 -35.64 -68.68
C GLU A 749 -26.82 -35.27 -69.32
N LYS A 750 -27.87 -36.00 -68.96
CA LYS A 750 -29.27 -35.72 -69.35
C LYS A 750 -29.92 -34.84 -68.29
N TRP A 751 -29.95 -33.53 -68.50
CA TRP A 751 -30.47 -32.58 -67.51
C TRP A 751 -31.49 -31.59 -68.05
N LEU A 752 -31.66 -31.47 -69.37
CA LEU A 752 -32.68 -30.60 -69.97
C LEU A 752 -34.02 -31.34 -70.04
N TYR A 753 -35.01 -30.87 -69.30
CA TYR A 753 -36.36 -31.44 -69.35
C TYR A 753 -37.15 -30.85 -70.53
N ILE A 754 -37.35 -31.65 -71.57
CA ILE A 754 -37.95 -31.27 -72.85
C ILE A 754 -39.03 -32.30 -73.19
N GLU A 755 -40.26 -31.84 -73.45
CA GLU A 755 -41.38 -32.70 -73.90
C GLU A 755 -41.63 -33.94 -73.01
N GLY A 756 -41.46 -33.82 -71.70
CA GLY A 756 -41.72 -34.90 -70.74
C GLY A 756 -40.52 -35.80 -70.40
N GLU A 757 -39.34 -35.57 -71.00
CA GLU A 757 -38.15 -36.38 -70.77
C GLU A 757 -36.88 -35.54 -70.59
N TYR A 758 -35.92 -36.06 -69.81
CA TYR A 758 -34.59 -35.46 -69.68
C TYR A 758 -33.68 -35.84 -70.85
N ARG A 759 -33.16 -34.83 -71.54
CA ARG A 759 -32.32 -34.97 -72.74
C ARG A 759 -30.94 -34.36 -72.51
N LYS A 760 -29.95 -34.88 -73.25
CA LYS A 760 -28.61 -34.28 -73.33
C LYS A 760 -28.68 -33.03 -74.21
N PRO A 761 -27.85 -32.00 -73.96
CA PRO A 761 -27.81 -30.80 -74.82
C PRO A 761 -27.65 -31.11 -76.32
N SER A 762 -26.80 -32.09 -76.68
CA SER A 762 -26.57 -32.51 -78.07
C SER A 762 -27.82 -33.06 -78.80
N ASN A 763 -28.88 -33.41 -78.06
CA ASN A 763 -30.10 -34.03 -78.59
C ASN A 763 -31.29 -33.06 -78.58
N VAL A 764 -31.04 -31.79 -78.31
CA VAL A 764 -32.06 -30.73 -78.21
C VAL A 764 -31.76 -29.67 -79.26
N THR A 765 -32.81 -29.07 -79.83
CA THR A 765 -32.68 -27.93 -80.75
C THR A 765 -33.12 -26.65 -80.05
N LYS A 766 -32.62 -25.51 -80.52
CA LYS A 766 -33.01 -24.19 -79.98
C LYS A 766 -34.52 -23.95 -79.99
N VAL A 767 -35.22 -24.45 -81.02
CA VAL A 767 -36.69 -24.35 -81.12
C VAL A 767 -37.35 -25.14 -79.99
N ARG A 768 -36.94 -26.39 -79.76
CA ARG A 768 -37.51 -27.24 -78.70
C ARG A 768 -37.22 -26.73 -77.29
N LEU A 769 -36.06 -26.12 -77.07
CA LEU A 769 -35.73 -25.40 -75.83
C LEU A 769 -36.71 -24.27 -75.57
N LYS A 770 -36.94 -23.42 -76.59
CA LYS A 770 -37.87 -22.29 -76.48
C LYS A 770 -39.29 -22.77 -76.21
N ASP A 771 -39.77 -23.77 -76.96
CA ASP A 771 -41.13 -24.29 -76.84
C ASP A 771 -41.37 -24.99 -75.49
N SER A 772 -40.32 -25.52 -74.87
CA SER A 772 -40.36 -26.11 -73.51
C SER A 772 -40.27 -25.06 -72.39
N GLY A 773 -40.20 -23.77 -72.73
CA GLY A 773 -40.23 -22.65 -71.79
C GLY A 773 -38.88 -22.23 -71.22
N TYR A 774 -37.75 -22.56 -71.87
CA TYR A 774 -36.42 -22.06 -71.48
C TYR A 774 -36.13 -20.71 -72.15
N ASN A 775 -35.46 -19.81 -71.44
CA ASN A 775 -34.98 -18.55 -72.00
C ASN A 775 -33.77 -18.79 -72.93
N ILE A 776 -33.79 -18.26 -74.15
CA ILE A 776 -32.73 -18.53 -75.13
C ILE A 776 -31.50 -17.64 -74.84
N ASN A 777 -30.43 -18.26 -74.33
CA ASN A 777 -29.11 -17.65 -74.20
C ASN A 777 -28.15 -18.22 -75.27
N SER A 778 -27.77 -17.39 -76.26
CA SER A 778 -26.94 -17.83 -77.40
C SER A 778 -25.53 -18.25 -76.98
N LYS A 779 -24.96 -17.65 -75.92
CA LYS A 779 -23.64 -18.05 -75.39
C LYS A 779 -23.73 -19.43 -74.75
N LEU A 780 -24.78 -19.69 -73.94
CA LEU A 780 -24.96 -20.99 -73.28
C LEU A 780 -25.21 -22.11 -74.29
N ILE A 781 -26.04 -21.86 -75.31
CA ILE A 781 -26.28 -22.77 -76.44
C ILE A 781 -24.95 -23.13 -77.13
N SER A 782 -24.10 -22.14 -77.38
CA SER A 782 -22.78 -22.36 -77.97
C SER A 782 -21.86 -23.15 -77.04
N PHE A 783 -21.86 -22.87 -75.73
CA PHE A 783 -21.04 -23.62 -74.77
C PHE A 783 -21.49 -25.06 -74.61
N LEU A 784 -22.77 -25.38 -74.82
CA LEU A 784 -23.33 -26.71 -74.67
C LEU A 784 -23.43 -27.51 -75.99
N ASP A 785 -22.93 -26.96 -77.09
CA ASP A 785 -22.99 -27.54 -78.45
C ASP A 785 -24.42 -27.93 -78.89
N ILE A 786 -25.40 -27.09 -78.57
CA ILE A 786 -26.80 -27.30 -78.97
C ILE A 786 -26.95 -26.85 -80.43
N ASP A 787 -27.06 -27.82 -81.34
CA ASP A 787 -27.00 -27.61 -82.78
C ASP A 787 -28.28 -26.98 -83.36
N ASP A 788 -28.12 -25.94 -84.19
CA ASP A 788 -29.18 -25.28 -84.98
C ASP A 788 -29.34 -25.92 -86.37
N SER A 789 -28.57 -26.97 -86.70
CA SER A 789 -28.66 -27.68 -87.97
C SER A 789 -29.73 -28.79 -87.95
N ILE A 790 -30.56 -28.80 -89.00
CA ILE A 790 -31.67 -29.75 -89.22
C ILE A 790 -31.16 -31.20 -89.02
N PRO A 791 -31.90 -32.09 -88.32
CA PRO A 791 -31.45 -33.45 -88.04
C PRO A 791 -30.90 -34.14 -89.28
N LYS A 792 -29.73 -34.78 -89.17
CA LYS A 792 -29.04 -35.50 -90.27
C LYS A 792 -29.95 -36.47 -91.05
N GLU A 793 -31.04 -36.92 -90.43
CA GLU A 793 -32.07 -37.78 -91.04
C GLU A 793 -32.84 -37.11 -92.19
N LEU A 794 -33.02 -35.78 -92.19
CA LEU A 794 -33.70 -35.04 -93.27
C LEU A 794 -32.79 -34.72 -94.47
N GLY A 795 -31.46 -34.68 -94.28
CA GLY A 795 -30.49 -34.44 -95.35
C GLY A 795 -30.44 -35.55 -96.40
N ASN A 796 -30.71 -36.79 -95.99
CA ASN A 796 -30.80 -37.94 -96.90
C ASN A 796 -32.06 -37.88 -97.77
N ILE A 797 -33.19 -37.41 -97.22
CA ILE A 797 -34.45 -37.27 -97.95
C ILE A 797 -34.33 -36.21 -99.06
N ILE A 798 -33.66 -35.09 -98.79
CA ILE A 798 -33.44 -34.02 -99.78
C ILE A 798 -32.55 -34.48 -100.96
N ASN A 799 -31.57 -35.35 -100.72
CA ASN A 799 -30.73 -35.89 -101.80
C ASN A 799 -31.45 -36.95 -102.66
N VAL A 800 -32.37 -37.71 -102.09
CA VAL A 800 -33.22 -38.65 -102.85
C VAL A 800 -34.25 -37.91 -103.71
N LEU A 801 -34.75 -36.76 -103.23
CA LEU A 801 -35.78 -35.97 -103.91
C LEU A 801 -35.23 -35.00 -104.98
N LYS A 802 -33.91 -34.81 -105.05
CA LYS A 802 -33.21 -33.91 -105.98
C LYS A 802 -33.49 -34.12 -107.49
N PRO A 803 -33.72 -35.34 -107.99
CA PRO A 803 -34.03 -35.58 -109.39
C PRO A 803 -35.46 -35.21 -109.81
N TYR A 804 -36.37 -35.00 -108.84
CA TYR A 804 -37.79 -34.81 -109.10
C TYR A 804 -38.14 -33.32 -109.09
N SER A 805 -39.05 -32.91 -109.97
CA SER A 805 -39.61 -31.57 -110.01
C SER A 805 -40.43 -31.26 -108.75
N LYS A 806 -40.59 -29.98 -108.45
CA LYS A 806 -41.35 -29.51 -107.28
C LYS A 806 -42.80 -30.06 -107.25
N GLN A 807 -43.38 -30.33 -108.42
CA GLN A 807 -44.72 -30.87 -108.56
C GLN A 807 -44.76 -32.37 -108.24
N GLU A 808 -43.78 -33.15 -108.70
CA GLU A 808 -43.63 -34.58 -108.39
C GLU A 808 -43.35 -34.82 -106.90
N VAL A 809 -42.54 -33.97 -106.26
CA VAL A 809 -42.30 -34.03 -104.81
C VAL A 809 -43.59 -33.72 -104.03
N LEU A 810 -44.39 -32.76 -104.51
CA LEU A 810 -45.69 -32.43 -103.88
C LEU A 810 -46.67 -33.60 -104.00
N GLU A 811 -46.76 -34.23 -105.17
CA GLU A 811 -47.60 -35.41 -105.39
C GLU A 811 -47.14 -36.61 -104.55
N PHE A 812 -45.83 -36.82 -104.39
CA PHE A 812 -45.28 -37.85 -103.52
C PHE A 812 -45.58 -37.60 -102.04
N ILE A 813 -45.52 -36.35 -101.57
CA ILE A 813 -45.89 -35.97 -100.20
C ILE A 813 -47.40 -36.13 -99.97
N ILE A 814 -48.24 -35.78 -100.96
CA ILE A 814 -49.70 -36.00 -100.90
C ILE A 814 -50.02 -37.50 -100.90
N TYR A 815 -49.29 -38.30 -101.68
CA TYR A 815 -49.42 -39.75 -101.70
C TYR A 815 -49.00 -40.37 -100.36
N LEU A 816 -47.86 -39.97 -99.80
CA LEU A 816 -47.41 -40.43 -98.47
C LEU A 816 -48.38 -40.03 -97.35
N LYS A 817 -48.95 -38.83 -97.39
CA LYS A 817 -50.01 -38.43 -96.44
C LYS A 817 -51.23 -39.32 -96.55
N LYS A 818 -51.68 -39.66 -97.77
CA LYS A 818 -52.79 -40.61 -97.97
C LYS A 818 -52.43 -42.02 -97.49
N VAL A 819 -51.20 -42.49 -97.71
CA VAL A 819 -50.76 -43.82 -97.25
C VAL A 819 -50.66 -43.89 -95.73
N LEU A 820 -50.20 -42.82 -95.07
CA LEU A 820 -50.12 -42.73 -93.62
C LEU A 820 -51.50 -42.54 -92.96
N GLU A 821 -52.41 -41.78 -93.57
CA GLU A 821 -53.81 -41.69 -93.14
C GLU A 821 -54.56 -43.03 -93.29
N ILE A 822 -54.17 -43.89 -94.24
CA ILE A 822 -54.71 -45.25 -94.38
C ILE A 822 -54.10 -46.21 -93.33
N GLN A 823 -52.89 -45.95 -92.82
CA GLN A 823 -52.30 -46.76 -91.73
C GLN A 823 -52.84 -46.42 -90.33
N GLU A 824 -53.44 -45.25 -90.12
CA GLU A 824 -54.13 -44.91 -88.86
C GLU A 824 -55.57 -45.45 -88.78
N GLN A 825 -56.10 -46.08 -89.83
CA GLN A 825 -57.44 -46.68 -89.87
C GLN A 825 -57.48 -48.23 -89.85
N TYR A 826 -56.34 -48.91 -89.62
CA TYR A 826 -56.26 -50.37 -89.47
C TYR A 826 -55.74 -50.82 -88.11
#